data_AF-A0A1Q7ZH77-F1
#
_entry.id   AF-A0A1Q7ZH77-F1
#
_cell.length_a   1.000
_cell.length_b   1.000
_cell.length_c   1.000
_cell.angle_alpha   90.00
_cell.angle_beta   90.00
_cell.angle_gamma   90.00
#
_symmetry.space_group_name_H-M   'P 1'
#
loop_
_entity.id
_entity.type
_entity.pdbx_description
1 polymer ?
#
loop_
_entity_poly.entity_id
_entity_poly.type
_entity_poly.pdbx_seq_one_letter_code
_entity_poly.pdbx_strand_id
1 'polypeptide(L)'
;MIAGILGALKVGGAYVPLDPGHPAGWLSHIVADCQADAVLTNTRNRSLALKLAPGRKVLGVEENLNAASEDAWVRAASPDDPAYLLYTSGSTGRPKGVLQNHRNVLHFIRAYAANLHLSADDRLTLLSSYSVDAAVMDIFGALLNGATLCPIDIREAGLAGLRDRVRRDGVTVYHSTPTVFRHLIEALAEETLSPYLRLVVLGGEEVRREDVESGRRHTPGRCLFVNGYGPTESTVTLQHFVDRATPNERASVPLGRPVEDTEVLLLGPRGEPGQICGEIAIRSRHVALGYWRRPDLTRASFLADPEGGDRRIYRTGDIGRLLADGRIEFAGRRDAQVKIRGFRIELGEIEATLARHPEVREAAVAAHGRPPGERRLVAYWVARAEPAPDEGNLRRFLRESLPEAMVPAAFVRLAALPLTPSGKIDRRALPDPGEDPSERRCVFLPPRDALEARLALLWQDVLGTGPVGREDHFFDLGGHSLLAARLFAEIEKTFGLRLPLATLFGAPTVAQLAGVLRDRGTSAAWSSLVPLQPGGRRRPFFGVHGHSGEVLFYRDLCRRLGPDQPFFALQAQGSGGEPPHRAIEPMASHYLDEIRTVQPRGPYRIGGYCLGAIVAFEMAQQLRARGEEVELLALFVGHDSRARGPSGPIQRLGSRVSFHLSQAWSRSGRDRRAYLLRRGRDAWRDLARSTRSLLWRLAYTLLNRVPRLPSGLPWNVEEMNLHAARRYAPRLYPGRMTVFLSGEMPPGFFLDPKRDLDGLEARELEVVPVPGGTHTMMQEPHVAELGARLKARLV
;
A
#
# COMPACT_ATOMS: atom_id res chain seq x y z
N MET A 1 0.86 -12.13 10.36
CA MET A 1 0.98 -13.03 9.19
C MET A 1 1.56 -14.39 9.57
N ILE A 2 2.84 -14.48 9.95
CA ILE A 2 3.51 -15.76 10.28
C ILE A 2 2.75 -16.60 11.32
N ALA A 3 2.31 -15.99 12.42
CA ALA A 3 1.51 -16.67 13.43
C ALA A 3 0.21 -17.28 12.88
N GLY A 4 -0.44 -16.62 11.91
CA GLY A 4 -1.65 -17.13 11.27
C GLY A 4 -1.39 -18.33 10.37
N ILE A 5 -0.27 -18.32 9.62
CA ILE A 5 0.19 -19.46 8.81
C ILE A 5 0.47 -20.65 9.73
N LEU A 6 1.30 -20.46 10.77
CA LEU A 6 1.63 -21.53 11.71
C LEU A 6 0.40 -22.03 12.47
N GLY A 7 -0.51 -21.13 12.85
CA GLY A 7 -1.77 -21.50 13.50
C GLY A 7 -2.63 -22.40 12.63
N ALA A 8 -2.82 -22.04 11.34
CA ALA A 8 -3.56 -22.86 10.39
C ALA A 8 -2.95 -24.26 10.23
N LEU A 9 -1.63 -24.34 10.07
CA LEU A 9 -0.93 -25.62 9.94
C LEU A 9 -0.99 -26.46 11.23
N LYS A 10 -0.85 -25.84 12.41
CA LYS A 10 -0.89 -26.54 13.71
C LYS A 10 -2.25 -27.15 14.03
N VAL A 11 -3.34 -26.61 13.49
CA VAL A 11 -4.68 -27.20 13.63
C VAL A 11 -5.00 -28.24 12.54
N GLY A 12 -4.02 -28.57 11.68
CA GLY A 12 -4.17 -29.50 10.56
C GLY A 12 -4.92 -28.92 9.36
N GLY A 13 -4.98 -27.58 9.24
CA GLY A 13 -5.56 -26.90 8.09
C GLY A 13 -4.50 -26.47 7.07
N ALA A 14 -4.93 -26.24 5.83
CA ALA A 14 -4.12 -25.59 4.81
C ALA A 14 -4.34 -24.08 4.82
N TYR A 15 -3.29 -23.30 4.53
CA TYR A 15 -3.45 -21.86 4.35
C TYR A 15 -3.54 -21.47 2.86
N VAL A 16 -4.31 -20.41 2.59
CA VAL A 16 -4.38 -19.75 1.29
C VAL A 16 -4.02 -18.29 1.49
N PRO A 17 -2.86 -17.82 1.01
CA PRO A 17 -2.45 -16.44 1.21
C PRO A 17 -3.30 -15.47 0.37
N LEU A 18 -3.68 -14.35 0.99
CA LEU A 18 -4.49 -13.29 0.40
C LEU A 18 -3.80 -11.94 0.59
N ASP A 19 -2.90 -11.56 -0.32
CA ASP A 19 -2.23 -10.25 -0.25
C ASP A 19 -3.25 -9.11 -0.37
N PRO A 20 -3.41 -8.24 0.65
CA PRO A 20 -4.37 -7.14 0.63
C PRO A 20 -4.03 -6.07 -0.42
N GLY A 21 -2.82 -6.10 -0.98
CA GLY A 21 -2.44 -5.28 -2.14
C GLY A 21 -3.04 -5.74 -3.47
N HIS A 22 -3.64 -6.94 -3.53
CA HIS A 22 -4.34 -7.39 -4.73
C HIS A 22 -5.77 -6.83 -4.82
N PRO A 23 -6.34 -6.65 -6.03
CA PRO A 23 -7.70 -6.16 -6.19
C PRO A 23 -8.74 -7.06 -5.52
N ALA A 24 -9.82 -6.44 -5.03
CA ALA A 24 -10.88 -7.17 -4.35
C ALA A 24 -11.54 -8.25 -5.24
N GLY A 25 -11.65 -8.03 -6.56
CA GLY A 25 -12.19 -9.02 -7.50
C GLY A 25 -11.34 -10.29 -7.56
N TRP A 26 -10.02 -10.14 -7.65
CA TRP A 26 -9.05 -11.24 -7.60
C TRP A 26 -9.14 -12.02 -6.28
N LEU A 27 -9.11 -11.31 -5.16
CA LEU A 27 -9.19 -11.93 -3.83
C LEU A 27 -10.54 -12.65 -3.62
N SER A 28 -11.64 -12.07 -4.11
CA SER A 28 -12.97 -12.68 -4.01
C SER A 28 -13.04 -13.99 -4.81
N HIS A 29 -12.39 -14.02 -5.99
CA HIS A 29 -12.30 -15.25 -6.79
C HIS A 29 -11.54 -16.36 -6.04
N ILE A 30 -10.39 -16.04 -5.45
CA ILE A 30 -9.61 -17.00 -4.67
C ILE A 30 -10.45 -17.55 -3.50
N VAL A 31 -11.09 -16.67 -2.72
CA VAL A 31 -11.94 -17.08 -1.59
C VAL A 31 -13.10 -17.98 -2.04
N ALA A 32 -13.72 -17.67 -3.18
CA ALA A 32 -14.80 -18.46 -3.75
C ALA A 32 -14.31 -19.85 -4.20
N ASP A 33 -13.17 -19.93 -4.88
CA ASP A 33 -12.62 -21.16 -5.44
C ASP A 33 -12.06 -22.11 -4.37
N CYS A 34 -11.29 -21.58 -3.42
CA CYS A 34 -10.62 -22.37 -2.38
C CYS A 34 -11.59 -22.97 -1.35
N GLN A 35 -12.80 -22.41 -1.24
CA GLN A 35 -13.81 -22.83 -0.26
C GLN A 35 -13.33 -22.83 1.21
N ALA A 36 -12.35 -22.00 1.56
CA ALA A 36 -11.84 -21.85 2.93
C ALA A 36 -12.95 -21.66 3.99
N ASP A 37 -12.83 -22.38 5.11
CA ASP A 37 -13.78 -22.33 6.24
C ASP A 37 -13.75 -21.00 7.02
N ALA A 38 -12.57 -20.37 7.05
CA ALA A 38 -12.35 -19.11 7.75
C ALA A 38 -11.30 -18.25 7.04
N VAL A 39 -11.40 -16.93 7.24
CA VAL A 39 -10.38 -15.95 6.84
C VAL A 39 -9.70 -15.42 8.09
N LEU A 40 -8.41 -15.70 8.23
CA LEU A 40 -7.56 -15.13 9.27
C LEU A 40 -7.09 -13.74 8.82
N THR A 41 -7.25 -12.73 9.68
CA THR A 41 -6.93 -11.34 9.34
C THR A 41 -6.38 -10.55 10.53
N ASN A 42 -5.94 -9.32 10.31
CA ASN A 42 -5.53 -8.38 11.35
C ASN A 42 -6.53 -7.21 11.44
N THR A 43 -6.37 -6.34 12.44
CA THR A 43 -7.30 -5.21 12.65
C THR A 43 -7.37 -4.30 11.43
N ARG A 44 -6.22 -4.02 10.78
CA ARG A 44 -6.12 -3.17 9.57
C ARG A 44 -6.95 -3.71 8.40
N ASN A 45 -6.94 -5.02 8.16
CA ASN A 45 -7.56 -5.65 6.99
C ASN A 45 -8.94 -6.27 7.28
N ARG A 46 -9.48 -6.15 8.51
CA ARG A 46 -10.75 -6.75 8.91
C ARG A 46 -11.92 -6.34 8.01
N SER A 47 -11.99 -5.07 7.63
CA SER A 47 -13.06 -4.56 6.76
C SER A 47 -13.01 -5.16 5.35
N LEU A 48 -11.81 -5.41 4.82
CA LEU A 48 -11.61 -6.09 3.54
C LEU A 48 -12.01 -7.57 3.65
N ALA A 49 -11.54 -8.26 4.68
CA ALA A 49 -11.87 -9.68 4.91
C ALA A 49 -13.39 -9.93 5.00
N LEU A 50 -14.13 -9.07 5.72
CA LEU A 50 -15.60 -9.14 5.82
C LEU A 50 -16.30 -8.96 4.47
N LYS A 51 -15.74 -8.14 3.58
CA LYS A 51 -16.29 -7.94 2.23
C LYS A 51 -16.00 -9.12 1.31
N LEU A 52 -14.80 -9.69 1.39
CA LEU A 52 -14.36 -10.79 0.52
C LEU A 52 -15.03 -12.13 0.85
N ALA A 53 -15.37 -12.35 2.12
CA ALA A 53 -15.86 -13.63 2.60
C ALA A 53 -17.24 -13.52 3.28
N PRO A 54 -18.28 -13.05 2.55
CA PRO A 54 -19.62 -12.91 3.12
C PRO A 54 -20.15 -14.26 3.58
N GLY A 55 -20.61 -14.34 4.83
CA GLY A 55 -21.15 -15.56 5.43
C GLY A 55 -20.10 -16.58 5.90
N ARG A 56 -18.79 -16.26 5.80
CA ARG A 56 -17.71 -17.10 6.34
C ARG A 56 -17.18 -16.53 7.65
N LYS A 57 -16.51 -17.37 8.44
CA LYS A 57 -15.87 -16.93 9.69
C LYS A 57 -14.69 -16.01 9.37
N VAL A 58 -14.67 -14.81 9.93
CA VAL A 58 -13.53 -13.89 9.85
C VAL A 58 -12.93 -13.76 11.25
N LEU A 59 -11.69 -14.21 11.40
CA LEU A 59 -11.01 -14.31 12.69
C LEU A 59 -9.85 -13.30 12.75
N GLY A 60 -9.87 -12.41 13.74
CA GLY A 60 -8.75 -11.50 14.02
C GLY A 60 -7.64 -12.26 14.75
N VAL A 61 -6.44 -12.31 14.17
CA VAL A 61 -5.29 -12.95 14.82
C VAL A 61 -4.90 -12.19 16.10
N GLU A 62 -4.95 -10.85 16.07
CA GLU A 62 -4.60 -9.98 17.20
C GLU A 62 -5.57 -10.09 18.37
N GLU A 63 -6.84 -10.40 18.09
CA GLU A 63 -7.90 -10.56 19.11
C GLU A 63 -7.67 -11.81 19.99
N ASN A 64 -6.84 -12.74 19.53
CA ASN A 64 -6.60 -14.03 20.18
C ASN A 64 -5.17 -14.18 20.75
N LEU A 65 -4.34 -13.13 20.72
CA LEU A 65 -2.94 -13.20 21.20
C LEU A 65 -2.82 -13.39 22.71
N ASN A 66 -3.84 -12.98 23.49
CA ASN A 66 -3.83 -13.00 24.95
C ASN A 66 -4.79 -14.04 25.55
N ALA A 67 -5.36 -14.93 24.75
CA ALA A 67 -6.22 -15.99 25.25
C ALA A 67 -5.36 -17.03 26.00
N ALA A 68 -5.74 -17.35 27.24
CA ALA A 68 -5.14 -18.47 27.96
C ALA A 68 -5.39 -19.76 27.15
N SER A 69 -4.32 -20.48 26.83
CA SER A 69 -4.42 -21.77 26.15
C SER A 69 -4.88 -22.81 27.18
N GLU A 70 -6.18 -23.04 27.27
CA GLU A 70 -6.72 -24.24 27.92
C GLU A 70 -6.50 -25.43 26.98
N ASP A 71 -5.58 -26.31 27.40
CA ASP A 71 -5.22 -27.59 26.80
C ASP A 71 -4.56 -27.61 25.41
N ALA A 72 -3.58 -28.51 25.30
CA ALA A 72 -2.75 -28.73 24.11
C ALA A 72 -3.57 -29.41 23.01
N TRP A 73 -4.21 -28.61 22.15
CA TRP A 73 -4.79 -29.10 20.90
C TRP A 73 -3.70 -29.54 19.94
N VAL A 74 -3.20 -30.77 20.10
CA VAL A 74 -2.33 -31.41 19.13
C VAL A 74 -3.18 -32.32 18.28
N ARG A 75 -3.85 -31.75 17.27
CA ARG A 75 -4.15 -32.57 16.10
C ARG A 75 -2.80 -32.79 15.42
N ALA A 76 -2.31 -34.02 15.40
CA ALA A 76 -1.12 -34.35 14.65
C ALA A 76 -1.45 -34.18 13.15
N ALA A 77 -0.92 -33.12 12.53
CA ALA A 77 -0.98 -32.97 11.09
C ALA A 77 -0.18 -34.12 10.45
N SER A 78 -0.77 -34.80 9.48
CA SER A 78 -0.08 -35.82 8.70
C SER A 78 0.84 -35.14 7.67
N PRO A 79 2.02 -35.72 7.33
CA PRO A 79 2.81 -35.25 6.19
C PRO A 79 2.03 -35.22 4.88
N ASP A 80 0.98 -36.03 4.74
CA ASP A 80 0.18 -36.08 3.52
C ASP A 80 -0.98 -35.07 3.50
N ASP A 81 -1.24 -34.39 4.62
CA ASP A 81 -2.27 -33.36 4.68
C ASP A 81 -1.86 -32.13 3.84
N PRO A 82 -2.83 -31.46 3.18
CA PRO A 82 -2.61 -30.18 2.53
C PRO A 82 -1.95 -29.14 3.45
N ALA A 83 -0.85 -28.54 2.99
CA ALA A 83 -0.17 -27.45 3.69
C ALA A 83 -0.65 -26.08 3.18
N TYR A 84 -0.76 -25.92 1.86
CA TYR A 84 -1.22 -24.66 1.27
C TYR A 84 -1.82 -24.83 -0.12
N LEU A 85 -2.56 -23.80 -0.54
CA LEU A 85 -2.87 -23.53 -1.94
C LEU A 85 -2.27 -22.18 -2.35
N LEU A 86 -1.37 -22.20 -3.34
CA LEU A 86 -0.86 -20.97 -3.95
C LEU A 86 -1.54 -20.75 -5.30
N TYR A 87 -2.21 -19.61 -5.45
CA TYR A 87 -2.90 -19.27 -6.68
C TYR A 87 -1.93 -18.62 -7.68
N THR A 88 -1.90 -19.17 -8.89
CA THR A 88 -1.14 -18.65 -10.03
C THR A 88 -2.09 -18.30 -11.17
N SER A 89 -1.64 -17.45 -12.10
CA SER A 89 -2.41 -17.16 -13.33
C SER A 89 -2.63 -18.44 -14.13
N GLY A 90 -3.81 -18.56 -14.76
CA GLY A 90 -4.21 -19.77 -15.49
C GLY A 90 -4.44 -19.52 -16.97
N SER A 91 -3.99 -20.45 -17.82
CA SER A 91 -4.15 -20.40 -19.29
C SER A 91 -5.60 -20.29 -19.76
N THR A 92 -6.59 -20.67 -18.93
CA THR A 92 -8.02 -20.53 -19.20
C THR A 92 -8.60 -19.17 -18.77
N GLY A 93 -7.76 -18.22 -18.39
CA GLY A 93 -8.15 -16.90 -17.91
C GLY A 93 -8.82 -16.87 -16.54
N ARG A 94 -8.52 -17.87 -15.70
CA ARG A 94 -8.91 -17.92 -14.30
C ARG A 94 -7.73 -18.42 -13.46
N PRO A 95 -7.51 -17.86 -12.25
CA PRO A 95 -6.50 -18.34 -11.33
C PRO A 95 -6.63 -19.84 -11.04
N LYS A 96 -5.51 -20.51 -10.85
CA LYS A 96 -5.44 -21.94 -10.49
C LYS A 96 -4.69 -22.10 -9.17
N GLY A 97 -5.32 -22.77 -8.20
CA GLY A 97 -4.70 -23.09 -6.92
C GLY A 97 -3.80 -24.31 -7.04
N VAL A 98 -2.50 -24.14 -6.83
CA VAL A 98 -1.52 -25.24 -6.76
C VAL A 98 -1.57 -25.83 -5.36
N LEU A 99 -1.95 -27.10 -5.25
CA LEU A 99 -2.10 -27.80 -3.98
C LEU A 99 -0.81 -28.50 -3.58
N GLN A 100 -0.27 -28.16 -2.41
CA GLN A 100 0.91 -28.80 -1.81
C GLN A 100 0.56 -29.41 -0.45
N ASN A 101 1.22 -30.52 -0.11
CA ASN A 101 1.14 -31.13 1.21
C ASN A 101 2.41 -30.86 2.03
N HIS A 102 2.36 -31.19 3.32
CA HIS A 102 3.51 -31.01 4.22
C HIS A 102 4.75 -31.76 3.76
N ARG A 103 4.61 -33.00 3.27
CA ARG A 103 5.71 -33.85 2.81
C ARG A 103 6.52 -33.18 1.71
N ASN A 104 5.85 -32.65 0.69
CA ASN A 104 6.49 -31.97 -0.44
C ASN A 104 7.20 -30.71 0.05
N VAL A 105 6.51 -29.88 0.84
CA VAL A 105 7.09 -28.64 1.38
C VAL A 105 8.32 -28.94 2.22
N LEU A 106 8.26 -29.92 3.13
CA LEU A 106 9.41 -30.29 3.96
C LEU A 106 10.58 -30.84 3.15
N HIS A 107 10.32 -31.63 2.10
CA HIS A 107 11.37 -32.07 1.20
C HIS A 107 12.07 -30.88 0.53
N PHE A 108 11.31 -29.96 -0.08
CA PHE A 108 11.88 -28.79 -0.75
C PHE A 108 12.65 -27.87 0.20
N ILE A 109 12.11 -27.64 1.40
CA ILE A 109 12.78 -26.79 2.40
C ILE A 109 14.05 -27.45 2.93
N ARG A 110 14.08 -28.77 3.12
CA ARG A 110 15.29 -29.50 3.49
C ARG A 110 16.35 -29.41 2.39
N ALA A 111 15.99 -29.66 1.14
CA ALA A 111 16.92 -29.57 0.02
C ALA A 111 17.45 -28.14 -0.15
N TYR A 112 16.58 -27.13 -0.07
CA TYR A 112 16.95 -25.71 -0.09
C TYR A 112 17.90 -25.34 1.05
N ALA A 113 17.55 -25.72 2.28
CA ALA A 113 18.35 -25.40 3.46
C ALA A 113 19.70 -26.12 3.48
N ALA A 114 19.74 -27.39 3.08
CA ALA A 114 20.97 -28.19 3.00
C ALA A 114 21.93 -27.59 1.98
N ASN A 115 21.46 -27.31 0.76
CA ASN A 115 22.30 -26.75 -0.31
C ASN A 115 22.81 -25.35 0.03
N LEU A 116 22.00 -24.54 0.72
CA LEU A 116 22.41 -23.21 1.18
C LEU A 116 23.17 -23.24 2.52
N HIS A 117 23.31 -24.40 3.16
CA HIS A 117 23.87 -24.54 4.51
C HIS A 117 23.23 -23.56 5.51
N LEU A 118 21.89 -23.48 5.53
CA LEU A 118 21.18 -22.60 6.48
C LEU A 118 21.36 -23.11 7.92
N SER A 119 21.58 -22.19 8.84
CA SER A 119 21.79 -22.48 10.26
C SER A 119 21.15 -21.43 11.17
N ALA A 120 21.20 -21.62 12.49
CA ALA A 120 20.66 -20.67 13.45
C ALA A 120 21.33 -19.28 13.41
N ASP A 121 22.55 -19.20 12.86
CA ASP A 121 23.28 -17.95 12.70
C ASP A 121 22.79 -17.13 11.49
N ASP A 122 21.93 -17.70 10.66
CA ASP A 122 21.44 -17.04 9.46
C ASP A 122 20.26 -16.10 9.70
N ARG A 123 20.22 -15.08 8.86
CA ARG A 123 19.22 -14.01 8.88
C ARG A 123 18.73 -13.79 7.44
N LEU A 124 17.54 -14.29 7.14
CA LEU A 124 16.97 -14.34 5.79
C LEU A 124 16.00 -13.18 5.57
N THR A 125 16.08 -12.52 4.42
CA THR A 125 15.05 -11.56 4.03
C THR A 125 13.76 -12.25 3.62
N LEU A 126 12.61 -11.69 4.01
CA LEU A 126 11.32 -11.98 3.38
C LEU A 126 10.86 -10.72 2.63
N LEU A 127 11.13 -10.71 1.31
CA LEU A 127 10.80 -9.59 0.40
C LEU A 127 9.60 -9.88 -0.48
N SER A 128 9.47 -11.14 -0.90
CA SER A 128 8.42 -11.57 -1.79
C SER A 128 7.06 -11.52 -1.09
N SER A 129 6.00 -11.24 -1.86
CA SER A 129 4.65 -11.41 -1.34
C SER A 129 4.48 -12.84 -0.83
N TYR A 130 3.81 -13.00 0.32
CA TYR A 130 3.50 -14.32 0.88
C TYR A 130 2.48 -15.11 0.04
N SER A 131 1.99 -14.52 -1.06
CA SER A 131 1.17 -15.18 -2.08
C SER A 131 1.98 -15.88 -3.18
N VAL A 132 3.31 -15.83 -3.13
CA VAL A 132 4.20 -16.58 -4.02
C VAL A 132 5.04 -17.60 -3.24
N ASP A 133 5.45 -18.65 -3.92
CA ASP A 133 6.25 -19.76 -3.37
C ASP A 133 7.63 -19.34 -2.85
N ALA A 134 8.20 -18.25 -3.37
CA ALA A 134 9.43 -17.67 -2.85
C ALA A 134 9.35 -17.38 -1.34
N ALA A 135 8.20 -16.91 -0.85
CA ALA A 135 8.00 -16.67 0.57
C ALA A 135 7.93 -17.96 1.40
N VAL A 136 7.52 -19.09 0.80
CA VAL A 136 7.55 -20.41 1.47
C VAL A 136 8.99 -20.78 1.79
N MET A 137 9.91 -20.57 0.83
CA MET A 137 11.35 -20.80 1.05
C MET A 137 11.89 -19.91 2.17
N ASP A 138 11.57 -18.62 2.16
CA ASP A 138 12.07 -17.69 3.19
C ASP A 138 11.53 -18.05 4.57
N ILE A 139 10.21 -18.22 4.69
CA ILE A 139 9.53 -18.46 5.97
C ILE A 139 9.99 -19.77 6.58
N PHE A 140 9.86 -20.89 5.84
CA PHE A 140 10.15 -22.20 6.39
C PHE A 140 11.65 -22.52 6.37
N GLY A 141 12.41 -21.98 5.40
CA GLY A 141 13.86 -22.04 5.40
C GLY A 141 14.47 -21.37 6.63
N ALA A 142 13.91 -20.25 7.08
CA ALA A 142 14.35 -19.63 8.33
C ALA A 142 13.88 -20.43 9.56
N LEU A 143 12.56 -20.59 9.71
CA LEU A 143 11.95 -21.10 10.94
C LEU A 143 12.30 -22.57 11.25
N LEU A 144 12.50 -23.42 10.23
CA LEU A 144 12.83 -24.83 10.43
C LEU A 144 14.33 -25.09 10.68
N ASN A 145 15.20 -24.08 10.47
CA ASN A 145 16.65 -24.19 10.68
C ASN A 145 17.16 -23.32 11.85
N GLY A 146 16.24 -22.78 12.66
CA GLY A 146 16.59 -21.89 13.79
C GLY A 146 17.06 -20.50 13.39
N ALA A 147 17.03 -20.17 12.10
CA ALA A 147 17.43 -18.88 11.56
C ALA A 147 16.39 -17.78 11.85
N THR A 148 16.83 -16.53 11.75
CA THR A 148 15.97 -15.35 11.89
C THR A 148 15.35 -14.97 10.55
N LEU A 149 14.03 -14.76 10.52
CA LEU A 149 13.32 -14.20 9.38
C LEU A 149 13.23 -12.67 9.53
N CYS A 150 13.59 -11.92 8.48
CA CYS A 150 13.56 -10.46 8.42
C CYS A 150 12.54 -9.98 7.36
N PRO A 151 11.25 -9.78 7.72
CA PRO A 151 10.24 -9.25 6.81
C PRO A 151 10.50 -7.80 6.45
N ILE A 152 10.56 -7.49 5.15
CA ILE A 152 10.79 -6.13 4.65
C ILE A 152 9.82 -5.88 3.49
N ASP A 153 8.90 -4.92 3.65
CA ASP A 153 8.04 -4.47 2.54
C ASP A 153 8.76 -3.37 1.75
N ILE A 154 9.22 -3.71 0.54
CA ILE A 154 9.91 -2.78 -0.36
C ILE A 154 9.02 -1.59 -0.73
N ARG A 155 7.69 -1.75 -0.75
CA ARG A 155 6.75 -0.65 -1.03
C ARG A 155 6.69 0.36 0.11
N GLU A 156 7.03 -0.04 1.33
CA GLU A 156 7.11 0.88 2.46
C GLU A 156 8.54 1.43 2.60
N ALA A 157 9.54 0.57 2.45
CA ALA A 157 10.94 0.91 2.70
C ALA A 157 11.65 1.65 1.55
N GLY A 158 11.23 1.43 0.29
CA GLY A 158 12.00 1.81 -0.90
C GLY A 158 13.33 1.04 -1.02
N LEU A 159 14.11 1.30 -2.08
CA LEU A 159 15.40 0.61 -2.31
C LEU A 159 16.47 1.02 -1.31
N ALA A 160 16.58 2.32 -0.99
CA ALA A 160 17.51 2.81 0.02
C ALA A 160 17.17 2.24 1.41
N GLY A 161 15.88 2.13 1.74
CA GLY A 161 15.46 1.50 2.99
C GLY A 161 15.66 0.00 3.04
N LEU A 162 15.55 -0.68 1.89
CA LEU A 162 15.93 -2.08 1.77
C LEU A 162 17.42 -2.27 2.09
N ARG A 163 18.32 -1.46 1.49
CA ARG A 163 19.75 -1.47 1.82
C ARG A 163 19.99 -1.29 3.32
N ASP A 164 19.44 -0.22 3.90
CA ASP A 164 19.64 0.08 5.30
C ASP A 164 19.13 -1.03 6.20
N ARG A 165 18.02 -1.68 5.79
CA ARG A 165 17.45 -2.79 6.53
C ARG A 165 18.33 -4.02 6.47
N VAL A 166 18.81 -4.40 5.28
CA VAL A 166 19.74 -5.52 5.06
C VAL A 166 21.00 -5.35 5.91
N ARG A 167 21.55 -4.13 5.98
CA ARG A 167 22.74 -3.84 6.80
C ARG A 167 22.42 -3.84 8.29
N ARG A 168 21.38 -3.12 8.73
CA ARG A 168 21.02 -2.97 10.15
C ARG A 168 20.54 -4.28 10.77
N ASP A 169 19.82 -5.11 10.03
CA ASP A 169 19.41 -6.44 10.50
C ASP A 169 20.53 -7.46 10.41
N GLY A 170 21.72 -7.14 9.88
CA GLY A 170 22.80 -8.11 9.74
C GLY A 170 22.44 -9.29 8.83
N VAL A 171 21.67 -9.03 7.76
CA VAL A 171 21.20 -10.08 6.84
C VAL A 171 22.38 -10.85 6.25
N THR A 172 22.33 -12.18 6.35
CA THR A 172 23.34 -13.11 5.82
C THR A 172 22.91 -13.72 4.49
N VAL A 173 21.59 -13.91 4.31
CA VAL A 173 20.99 -14.49 3.10
C VAL A 173 19.95 -13.52 2.56
N TYR A 174 20.26 -12.91 1.42
CA TYR A 174 19.33 -12.07 0.68
C TYR A 174 18.66 -12.89 -0.41
N HIS A 175 17.33 -12.86 -0.50
CA HIS A 175 16.57 -13.60 -1.51
C HIS A 175 15.56 -12.70 -2.21
N SER A 176 15.67 -12.58 -3.54
CA SER A 176 14.72 -11.83 -4.37
C SER A 176 14.71 -12.28 -5.82
N THR A 177 13.90 -11.64 -6.66
CA THR A 177 14.04 -11.74 -8.12
C THR A 177 15.30 -11.02 -8.61
N PRO A 178 15.86 -11.40 -9.77
CA PRO A 178 16.95 -10.67 -10.43
C PRO A 178 16.62 -9.20 -10.68
N THR A 179 15.40 -8.89 -11.10
CA THR A 179 14.98 -7.51 -11.40
C THR A 179 15.01 -6.63 -10.16
N VAL A 180 14.46 -7.08 -9.02
CA VAL A 180 14.54 -6.35 -7.75
C VAL A 180 16.00 -6.14 -7.33
N PHE A 181 16.83 -7.19 -7.45
CA PHE A 181 18.25 -7.10 -7.10
C PHE A 181 19.01 -6.10 -7.96
N ARG A 182 18.80 -6.11 -9.28
CA ARG A 182 19.44 -5.17 -10.21
C ARG A 182 19.15 -3.72 -9.82
N HIS A 183 17.89 -3.38 -9.59
CA HIS A 183 17.54 -2.01 -9.20
C HIS A 183 18.07 -1.63 -7.82
N LEU A 184 18.11 -2.58 -6.88
CA LEU A 184 18.77 -2.36 -5.59
C LEU A 184 20.23 -2.00 -5.81
N ILE A 185 20.97 -2.81 -6.59
CA ILE A 185 22.40 -2.56 -6.87
C ILE A 185 22.62 -1.25 -7.64
N GLU A 186 21.82 -0.94 -8.64
CA GLU A 186 21.87 0.33 -9.37
C GLU A 186 21.73 1.54 -8.42
N ALA A 187 20.85 1.43 -7.42
CA ALA A 187 20.65 2.48 -6.43
C ALA A 187 21.82 2.66 -5.44
N LEU A 188 22.75 1.70 -5.34
CA LEU A 188 23.89 1.75 -4.42
C LEU A 188 25.10 2.52 -4.95
N ALA A 189 25.17 2.79 -6.25
CA ALA A 189 26.34 3.38 -6.92
C ALA A 189 27.66 2.61 -6.70
N GLU A 190 28.48 2.99 -5.71
CA GLU A 190 29.76 2.32 -5.35
C GLU A 190 29.74 1.74 -3.92
N GLU A 191 28.59 1.80 -3.23
CA GLU A 191 28.47 1.34 -1.84
C GLU A 191 28.28 -0.18 -1.73
N THR A 192 28.91 -0.82 -0.76
CA THR A 192 28.64 -2.24 -0.47
C THR A 192 27.25 -2.42 0.16
N LEU A 193 26.46 -3.40 -0.29
CA LEU A 193 25.10 -3.65 0.21
C LEU A 193 25.10 -3.98 1.71
N SER A 194 25.89 -4.98 2.11
CA SER A 194 26.10 -5.34 3.52
C SER A 194 27.33 -6.21 3.67
N PRO A 195 28.17 -5.98 4.70
CA PRO A 195 29.36 -6.79 4.95
C PRO A 195 29.02 -8.20 5.46
N TYR A 196 27.78 -8.44 5.91
CA TYR A 196 27.34 -9.70 6.52
C TYR A 196 26.88 -10.75 5.51
N LEU A 197 26.58 -10.33 4.27
CA LEU A 197 26.06 -11.22 3.25
C LEU A 197 27.04 -12.35 2.93
N ARG A 198 26.50 -13.58 2.99
CA ARG A 198 27.15 -14.79 2.49
C ARG A 198 26.45 -15.36 1.27
N LEU A 199 25.15 -15.12 1.11
CA LEU A 199 24.35 -15.61 -0.01
C LEU A 199 23.46 -14.52 -0.60
N VAL A 200 23.43 -14.45 -1.93
CA VAL A 200 22.42 -13.74 -2.72
C VAL A 200 21.70 -14.76 -3.58
N VAL A 201 20.49 -15.13 -3.17
CA VAL A 201 19.63 -16.07 -3.88
C VAL A 201 18.73 -15.30 -4.84
N LEU A 202 18.82 -15.62 -6.13
CA LEU A 202 18.04 -15.02 -7.20
C LEU A 202 17.18 -16.08 -7.87
N GLY A 203 15.90 -15.80 -8.05
CA GLY A 203 14.97 -16.77 -8.66
C GLY A 203 13.68 -16.14 -9.18
N GLY A 204 12.85 -16.96 -9.81
CA GLY A 204 11.57 -16.52 -10.38
C GLY A 204 11.66 -15.81 -11.74
N GLU A 205 12.87 -15.43 -12.18
CA GLU A 205 13.17 -14.90 -13.52
C GLU A 205 14.50 -15.44 -14.04
N GLU A 206 14.81 -15.14 -15.30
CA GLU A 206 16.14 -15.40 -15.84
C GLU A 206 17.20 -14.53 -15.13
N VAL A 207 18.16 -15.18 -14.47
CA VAL A 207 19.33 -14.52 -13.88
C VAL A 207 20.35 -14.28 -14.98
N ARG A 208 20.74 -13.02 -15.20
CA ARG A 208 21.73 -12.70 -16.22
C ARG A 208 23.13 -12.61 -15.66
N ARG A 209 24.09 -12.63 -16.58
CA ARG A 209 25.48 -12.32 -16.28
C ARG A 209 25.62 -11.01 -15.52
N GLU A 210 24.98 -9.95 -16.03
CA GLU A 210 25.15 -8.60 -15.52
C GLU A 210 24.61 -8.47 -14.08
N ASP A 211 23.58 -9.25 -13.72
CA ASP A 211 23.03 -9.28 -12.36
C ASP A 211 24.09 -9.79 -11.36
N VAL A 212 24.83 -10.83 -11.71
CA VAL A 212 25.91 -11.38 -10.87
C VAL A 212 27.14 -10.47 -10.88
N GLU A 213 27.56 -9.98 -12.04
CA GLU A 213 28.77 -9.15 -12.17
C GLU A 213 28.64 -7.81 -11.44
N SER A 214 27.49 -7.15 -11.56
CA SER A 214 27.19 -5.93 -10.81
C SER A 214 27.10 -6.23 -9.31
N GLY A 215 26.43 -7.32 -8.93
CA GLY A 215 26.32 -7.76 -7.54
C GLY A 215 27.67 -8.02 -6.87
N ARG A 216 28.63 -8.65 -7.56
CA ARG A 216 29.98 -8.94 -7.04
C ARG A 216 30.76 -7.69 -6.63
N ARG A 217 30.47 -6.53 -7.23
CA ARG A 217 31.11 -5.25 -6.86
C ARG A 217 30.59 -4.72 -5.52
N HIS A 218 29.33 -5.02 -5.20
CA HIS A 218 28.62 -4.46 -4.04
C HIS A 218 28.47 -5.47 -2.89
N THR A 219 28.98 -6.69 -3.04
CA THR A 219 28.89 -7.75 -2.03
C THR A 219 30.27 -8.19 -1.55
N PRO A 220 30.38 -8.75 -0.33
CA PRO A 220 31.66 -9.25 0.18
C PRO A 220 32.25 -10.33 -0.73
N GLY A 221 33.59 -10.44 -0.78
CA GLY A 221 34.26 -11.43 -1.64
C GLY A 221 33.89 -12.89 -1.35
N ARG A 222 33.42 -13.19 -0.13
CA ARG A 222 32.92 -14.51 0.30
C ARG A 222 31.46 -14.78 -0.09
N CYS A 223 30.74 -13.79 -0.62
CA CYS A 223 29.34 -13.91 -0.95
C CYS A 223 29.17 -14.77 -2.21
N LEU A 224 28.31 -15.79 -2.14
CA LEU A 224 27.95 -16.62 -3.27
C LEU A 224 26.61 -16.17 -3.86
N PHE A 225 26.51 -16.19 -5.18
CA PHE A 225 25.25 -16.00 -5.89
C PHE A 225 24.63 -17.36 -6.16
N VAL A 226 23.32 -17.47 -5.95
CA VAL A 226 22.58 -18.70 -6.19
C VAL A 226 21.47 -18.43 -7.18
N ASN A 227 21.52 -19.04 -8.35
CA ASN A 227 20.38 -19.07 -9.27
C ASN A 227 19.46 -20.23 -8.87
N GLY A 228 18.27 -19.91 -8.36
CA GLY A 228 17.25 -20.86 -7.97
C GLY A 228 16.13 -20.94 -9.00
N TYR A 229 15.84 -22.15 -9.48
CA TYR A 229 14.74 -22.42 -10.38
C TYR A 229 13.79 -23.48 -9.83
N GLY A 230 12.51 -23.13 -9.86
CA GLY A 230 11.41 -24.08 -9.83
C GLY A 230 10.09 -23.35 -10.06
N PRO A 231 9.14 -23.96 -10.79
CA PRO A 231 7.78 -23.49 -10.85
C PRO A 231 7.01 -23.81 -9.54
N THR A 232 5.90 -23.13 -9.29
CA THR A 232 5.10 -23.34 -8.06
C THR A 232 4.62 -24.77 -7.84
N GLU A 233 4.46 -25.52 -8.93
CA GLU A 233 4.12 -26.94 -8.90
C GLU A 233 5.25 -27.85 -8.40
N SER A 234 6.49 -27.36 -8.26
CA SER A 234 7.63 -28.10 -7.73
C SER A 234 8.55 -27.27 -6.81
N THR A 235 8.17 -26.02 -6.51
CA THR A 235 8.89 -25.07 -5.64
C THR A 235 10.34 -24.81 -6.04
N VAL A 236 11.31 -25.62 -5.57
CA VAL A 236 12.73 -25.56 -5.98
C VAL A 236 13.10 -26.87 -6.60
N THR A 237 13.72 -26.80 -7.77
CA THR A 237 14.07 -27.98 -8.55
C THR A 237 15.52 -27.96 -9.03
N LEU A 238 16.03 -26.81 -9.44
CA LEU A 238 17.40 -26.63 -9.89
C LEU A 238 18.08 -25.50 -9.11
N GLN A 239 19.36 -25.67 -8.79
CA GLN A 239 20.18 -24.63 -8.19
C GLN A 239 21.57 -24.56 -8.82
N HIS A 240 22.05 -23.34 -9.04
CA HIS A 240 23.43 -23.08 -9.45
C HIS A 240 24.10 -22.08 -8.51
N PHE A 241 25.24 -22.47 -7.94
CA PHE A 241 26.08 -21.61 -7.12
C PHE A 241 27.18 -20.98 -7.98
N VAL A 242 27.37 -19.69 -7.82
CA VAL A 242 28.34 -18.87 -8.54
C VAL A 242 29.12 -18.07 -7.50
N ASP A 243 30.38 -18.47 -7.28
CA ASP A 243 31.31 -17.72 -6.45
C ASP A 243 31.93 -16.55 -7.23
N ARG A 244 32.88 -15.80 -6.65
CA ARG A 244 33.54 -14.69 -7.34
C ARG A 244 34.50 -15.13 -8.45
N ALA A 245 35.07 -16.33 -8.34
CA ALA A 245 36.06 -16.88 -9.28
C ALA A 245 35.42 -17.59 -10.48
N THR A 246 34.15 -17.96 -10.38
CA THR A 246 33.38 -18.67 -11.41
C THR A 246 33.32 -17.82 -12.67
N PRO A 247 33.89 -18.28 -13.80
CA PRO A 247 33.83 -17.58 -15.08
C PRO A 247 32.37 -17.44 -15.53
N ASN A 248 31.93 -16.22 -15.80
CA ASN A 248 30.56 -15.95 -16.24
C ASN A 248 30.55 -15.75 -17.76
N GLU A 249 30.82 -16.82 -18.52
CA GLU A 249 31.06 -16.76 -19.97
C GLU A 249 29.79 -16.72 -20.82
N ARG A 250 28.62 -16.92 -20.22
CA ARG A 250 27.31 -16.93 -20.91
C ARG A 250 26.51 -15.68 -20.60
N ALA A 251 25.56 -15.32 -21.46
CA ALA A 251 24.68 -14.17 -21.21
C ALA A 251 23.68 -14.46 -20.08
N SER A 252 23.25 -15.72 -19.97
CA SER A 252 22.34 -16.22 -18.94
C SER A 252 23.07 -17.15 -17.99
N VAL A 253 22.80 -17.03 -16.70
CA VAL A 253 23.36 -17.93 -15.68
C VAL A 253 22.59 -19.26 -15.77
N PRO A 254 23.28 -20.41 -15.90
CA PRO A 254 22.61 -21.71 -15.93
C PRO A 254 21.70 -21.91 -14.71
N LEU A 255 20.59 -22.63 -14.90
CA LEU A 255 19.67 -23.04 -13.83
C LEU A 255 20.35 -23.97 -12.82
N GLY A 256 21.38 -24.69 -13.29
CA GLY A 256 22.23 -25.52 -12.45
C GLY A 256 21.83 -26.98 -12.47
N ARG A 257 21.91 -27.62 -11.30
CA ARG A 257 21.71 -29.05 -11.13
C ARG A 257 20.47 -29.35 -10.30
N PRO A 258 19.84 -30.53 -10.50
CA PRO A 258 18.72 -30.95 -9.68
C PRO A 258 19.06 -31.00 -8.20
N VAL A 259 18.10 -30.61 -7.37
CA VAL A 259 18.17 -30.85 -5.92
C VAL A 259 17.95 -32.34 -5.61
N GLU A 260 18.21 -32.74 -4.36
CA GLU A 260 18.04 -34.13 -3.90
C GLU A 260 16.61 -34.67 -4.21
N ASP A 261 16.49 -35.97 -4.43
CA ASP A 261 15.26 -36.70 -4.84
C ASP A 261 14.44 -36.04 -5.96
N THR A 262 15.12 -35.30 -6.83
CA THR A 262 14.52 -34.64 -7.98
C THR A 262 15.34 -34.90 -9.22
N GLU A 263 14.65 -35.32 -10.28
CA GLU A 263 15.27 -35.51 -11.60
C GLU A 263 14.67 -34.55 -12.60
N VAL A 264 15.51 -34.02 -13.48
CA VAL A 264 15.09 -33.14 -14.57
C VAL A 264 15.28 -33.86 -15.90
N LEU A 265 14.18 -33.97 -16.63
CA LEU A 265 14.13 -34.51 -17.98
C LEU A 265 14.00 -33.36 -18.98
N LEU A 266 14.61 -33.51 -20.15
CA LEU A 266 14.33 -32.67 -21.31
C LEU A 266 13.50 -33.49 -22.30
N LEU A 267 12.26 -33.07 -22.51
CA LEU A 267 11.28 -33.77 -23.35
C LEU A 267 11.26 -33.23 -24.77
N GLY A 268 11.15 -34.12 -25.75
CA GLY A 268 10.92 -33.80 -27.14
C GLY A 268 9.47 -33.36 -27.43
N PRO A 269 9.16 -32.99 -28.70
CA PRO A 269 7.82 -32.52 -29.08
C PRO A 269 6.69 -33.52 -28.82
N ARG A 270 7.00 -34.83 -28.80
CA ARG A 270 6.03 -35.90 -28.52
C ARG A 270 6.06 -36.34 -27.06
N GLY A 271 6.86 -35.70 -26.22
CA GLY A 271 7.00 -36.02 -24.79
C GLY A 271 8.06 -37.09 -24.48
N GLU A 272 8.89 -37.45 -25.44
CA GLU A 272 9.99 -38.42 -25.26
C GLU A 272 11.15 -37.81 -24.44
N PRO A 273 11.66 -38.47 -23.38
CA PRO A 273 12.77 -37.95 -22.59
C PRO A 273 14.13 -38.06 -23.32
N GLY A 274 15.18 -37.51 -22.70
CA GLY A 274 16.57 -37.69 -23.15
C GLY A 274 17.05 -36.71 -24.23
N GLN A 275 16.33 -35.62 -24.46
CA GLN A 275 16.75 -34.61 -25.43
C GLN A 275 17.90 -33.75 -24.88
N ILE A 276 18.74 -33.20 -25.77
CA ILE A 276 19.73 -32.17 -25.38
C ILE A 276 19.05 -30.81 -25.21
N CYS A 277 18.01 -30.55 -26.01
CA CYS A 277 17.19 -29.34 -25.93
C CYS A 277 15.73 -29.75 -26.00
N GLY A 278 14.91 -29.29 -25.05
CA GLY A 278 13.53 -29.74 -24.93
C GLY A 278 12.75 -29.06 -23.82
N GLU A 279 11.50 -29.45 -23.66
CA GLU A 279 10.68 -29.02 -22.52
C GLU A 279 11.26 -29.58 -21.22
N ILE A 280 11.54 -28.71 -20.26
CA ILE A 280 11.95 -29.10 -18.92
C ILE A 280 10.77 -29.81 -18.25
N ALA A 281 10.99 -31.04 -17.80
CA ALA A 281 10.04 -31.78 -17.00
C ALA A 281 10.71 -32.27 -15.72
N ILE A 282 9.92 -32.33 -14.66
CA ILE A 282 10.39 -32.58 -13.30
C ILE A 282 9.83 -33.92 -12.87
N ARG A 283 10.70 -34.90 -12.70
CA ARG A 283 10.36 -36.22 -12.22
C ARG A 283 10.70 -36.33 -10.75
N SER A 284 9.69 -36.37 -9.90
CA SER A 284 9.85 -36.54 -8.45
C SER A 284 8.55 -37.03 -7.82
N ARG A 285 8.65 -37.69 -6.67
CA ARG A 285 7.49 -37.98 -5.81
C ARG A 285 6.96 -36.73 -5.11
N HIS A 286 7.77 -35.65 -5.07
CA HIS A 286 7.49 -34.43 -4.32
C HIS A 286 6.85 -33.30 -5.14
N VAL A 287 6.51 -33.51 -6.42
CA VAL A 287 5.73 -32.53 -7.19
C VAL A 287 4.34 -32.30 -6.56
N ALA A 288 3.75 -31.13 -6.78
CA ALA A 288 2.45 -30.74 -6.26
C ALA A 288 1.38 -31.82 -6.47
N LEU A 289 0.43 -31.91 -5.54
CA LEU A 289 -0.65 -32.89 -5.63
C LEU A 289 -1.48 -32.69 -6.89
N GLY A 290 -1.59 -31.44 -7.34
CA GLY A 290 -2.22 -31.05 -8.59
C GLY A 290 -2.80 -29.64 -8.49
N TYR A 291 -3.77 -29.37 -9.35
CA TYR A 291 -4.54 -28.13 -9.30
C TYR A 291 -5.87 -28.35 -8.58
N TRP A 292 -6.13 -27.54 -7.56
CA TRP A 292 -7.33 -27.59 -6.74
C TRP A 292 -8.58 -27.56 -7.62
N ARG A 293 -9.42 -28.60 -7.50
CA ARG A 293 -10.69 -28.77 -8.24
C ARG A 293 -10.56 -28.65 -9.77
N ARG A 294 -9.38 -28.99 -10.32
CA ARG A 294 -9.10 -28.99 -11.76
C ARG A 294 -8.43 -30.30 -12.19
N PRO A 295 -9.15 -31.44 -12.15
CA PRO A 295 -8.57 -32.75 -12.44
C PRO A 295 -8.10 -32.88 -13.90
N ASP A 296 -8.77 -32.24 -14.86
CA ASP A 296 -8.37 -32.29 -16.27
C ASP A 296 -7.02 -31.60 -16.51
N LEU A 297 -6.85 -30.41 -15.93
CA LEU A 297 -5.58 -29.68 -15.98
C LEU A 297 -4.49 -30.44 -15.23
N THR A 298 -4.84 -31.07 -14.11
CA THR A 298 -3.91 -31.89 -13.33
C THR A 298 -3.41 -33.06 -14.16
N ARG A 299 -4.28 -33.83 -14.83
CA ARG A 299 -3.86 -34.95 -15.69
C ARG A 299 -3.04 -34.50 -16.89
N ALA A 300 -3.29 -33.30 -17.43
CA ALA A 300 -2.53 -32.77 -18.56
C ALA A 300 -1.11 -32.32 -18.17
N SER A 301 -0.92 -31.82 -16.95
CA SER A 301 0.37 -31.27 -16.49
C SER A 301 1.20 -32.23 -15.63
N PHE A 302 0.55 -33.13 -14.89
CA PHE A 302 1.16 -34.11 -14.00
C PHE A 302 0.92 -35.52 -14.54
N LEU A 303 1.92 -36.05 -15.22
CA LEU A 303 1.90 -37.37 -15.84
C LEU A 303 2.36 -38.44 -14.83
N ALA A 304 1.88 -39.66 -15.02
CA ALA A 304 2.44 -40.82 -14.35
C ALA A 304 3.88 -41.07 -14.83
N ASP A 305 4.74 -41.55 -13.93
CA ASP A 305 6.09 -42.00 -14.30
C ASP A 305 5.99 -43.32 -15.09
N PRO A 306 6.53 -43.41 -16.32
CA PRO A 306 6.54 -44.65 -17.09
C PRO A 306 7.25 -45.82 -16.40
N GLU A 307 8.19 -45.52 -15.49
CA GLU A 307 8.87 -46.54 -14.67
C GLU A 307 8.00 -47.09 -13.52
N GLY A 308 6.82 -46.50 -13.29
CA GLY A 308 5.93 -46.85 -12.18
C GLY A 308 6.41 -46.31 -10.82
N GLY A 309 5.70 -46.70 -9.76
CA GLY A 309 5.97 -46.25 -8.38
C GLY A 309 5.20 -45.00 -7.97
N ASP A 310 5.75 -44.24 -7.01
CA ASP A 310 5.13 -43.05 -6.41
C ASP A 310 5.59 -41.72 -7.05
N ARG A 311 6.54 -41.79 -8.00
CA ARG A 311 7.04 -40.63 -8.75
C ARG A 311 6.03 -40.19 -9.80
N ARG A 312 6.04 -38.89 -10.08
CA ARG A 312 5.25 -38.26 -11.14
C ARG A 312 6.12 -37.32 -11.96
N ILE A 313 5.71 -37.06 -13.20
CA ILE A 313 6.40 -36.15 -14.11
C ILE A 313 5.54 -34.89 -14.27
N TYR A 314 6.05 -33.75 -13.82
CA TYR A 314 5.43 -32.45 -14.04
C TYR A 314 6.05 -31.75 -15.25
N ARG A 315 5.23 -31.34 -16.21
CA ARG A 315 5.65 -30.59 -17.41
C ARG A 315 5.60 -29.09 -17.14
N THR A 316 6.75 -28.42 -17.18
CA THR A 316 6.84 -27.01 -16.75
C THR A 316 6.41 -26.02 -17.84
N GLY A 317 6.48 -26.43 -19.11
CA GLY A 317 6.34 -25.57 -20.28
C GLY A 317 7.55 -24.66 -20.55
N ASP A 318 8.58 -24.69 -19.71
CA ASP A 318 9.87 -24.05 -19.95
C ASP A 318 10.72 -24.90 -20.90
N ILE A 319 11.48 -24.26 -21.80
CA ILE A 319 12.46 -24.92 -22.67
C ILE A 319 13.83 -24.77 -22.05
N GLY A 320 14.59 -25.85 -22.02
CA GLY A 320 15.95 -25.90 -21.50
C GLY A 320 16.90 -26.64 -22.41
N ARG A 321 18.20 -26.40 -22.20
CA ARG A 321 19.31 -27.05 -22.90
C ARG A 321 20.28 -27.64 -21.90
N LEU A 322 20.62 -28.92 -22.06
CA LEU A 322 21.67 -29.59 -21.29
C LEU A 322 23.05 -29.13 -21.78
N LEU A 323 23.89 -28.69 -20.85
CA LEU A 323 25.26 -28.29 -21.09
C LEU A 323 26.22 -29.48 -20.92
N ALA A 324 27.41 -29.37 -21.50
CA ALA A 324 28.43 -30.43 -21.45
C ALA A 324 28.86 -30.80 -20.01
N ASP A 325 28.71 -29.87 -19.06
CA ASP A 325 29.03 -30.06 -17.63
C ASP A 325 27.84 -30.59 -16.80
N GLY A 326 26.73 -30.95 -17.47
CA GLY A 326 25.52 -31.48 -16.87
C GLY A 326 24.57 -30.44 -16.28
N ARG A 327 24.88 -29.13 -16.37
CA ARG A 327 23.94 -28.07 -15.96
C ARG A 327 22.86 -27.86 -17.01
N ILE A 328 21.70 -27.37 -16.59
CA ILE A 328 20.63 -26.95 -17.50
C ILE A 328 20.70 -25.44 -17.70
N GLU A 329 20.62 -25.01 -18.96
CA GLU A 329 20.45 -23.62 -19.36
C GLU A 329 19.00 -23.35 -19.76
N PHE A 330 18.45 -22.20 -19.38
CA PHE A 330 17.11 -21.79 -19.78
C PHE A 330 17.11 -21.25 -21.21
N ALA A 331 16.17 -21.69 -22.02
CA ALA A 331 16.06 -21.34 -23.45
C ALA A 331 14.68 -20.74 -23.83
N GLY A 332 13.85 -20.39 -22.84
CA GLY A 332 12.57 -19.73 -23.05
C GLY A 332 11.37 -20.60 -22.66
N ARG A 333 10.20 -20.33 -23.24
CA ARG A 333 8.96 -21.06 -22.98
C ARG A 333 8.31 -21.55 -24.26
N ARG A 334 7.61 -22.69 -24.17
CA ARG A 334 6.80 -23.22 -25.28
C ARG A 334 5.52 -22.43 -25.48
N ASP A 335 4.92 -21.97 -24.38
CA ASP A 335 3.64 -21.27 -24.36
C ASP A 335 3.82 -19.74 -24.36
N ALA A 336 2.70 -19.01 -24.41
CA ALA A 336 2.70 -17.55 -24.38
C ALA A 336 2.88 -16.98 -22.95
N GLN A 337 3.20 -17.81 -21.95
CA GLN A 337 3.43 -17.31 -20.60
C GLN A 337 4.71 -16.49 -20.55
N VAL A 338 4.71 -15.47 -19.70
CA VAL A 338 5.86 -14.62 -19.46
C VAL A 338 6.13 -14.51 -17.97
N LYS A 339 7.41 -14.40 -17.60
CA LYS A 339 7.84 -14.04 -16.25
C LYS A 339 8.19 -12.56 -16.27
N ILE A 340 7.44 -11.75 -15.53
CA ILE A 340 7.68 -10.31 -15.41
C ILE A 340 7.70 -9.96 -13.92
N ARG A 341 8.83 -9.43 -13.44
CA ARG A 341 9.07 -9.04 -12.04
C ARG A 341 8.83 -10.19 -11.05
N GLY A 342 9.22 -11.40 -11.45
CA GLY A 342 9.00 -12.65 -10.70
C GLY A 342 7.58 -13.20 -10.73
N PHE A 343 6.62 -12.50 -11.35
CA PHE A 343 5.27 -13.00 -11.51
C PHE A 343 5.17 -13.84 -12.77
N ARG A 344 4.61 -15.04 -12.63
CA ARG A 344 4.20 -15.89 -13.75
C ARG A 344 2.87 -15.38 -14.28
N ILE A 345 2.88 -14.81 -15.49
CA ILE A 345 1.73 -14.16 -16.11
C ILE A 345 1.32 -14.91 -17.37
N GLU A 346 0.06 -15.35 -17.37
CA GLU A 346 -0.64 -15.89 -18.52
C GLU A 346 -1.23 -14.74 -19.33
N LEU A 347 -0.68 -14.46 -20.53
CA LEU A 347 -1.17 -13.38 -21.39
C LEU A 347 -2.65 -13.57 -21.76
N GLY A 348 -3.07 -14.83 -21.92
CA GLY A 348 -4.46 -15.19 -22.19
C GLY A 348 -5.46 -14.76 -21.11
N GLU A 349 -5.04 -14.63 -19.84
CA GLU A 349 -5.91 -14.14 -18.77
C GLU A 349 -6.24 -12.65 -18.92
N ILE A 350 -5.26 -11.87 -19.37
CA ILE A 350 -5.42 -10.45 -19.65
C ILE A 350 -6.29 -10.28 -20.91
N GLU A 351 -6.02 -11.06 -21.96
CA GLU A 351 -6.80 -11.09 -23.21
C GLU A 351 -8.28 -11.43 -22.93
N ALA A 352 -8.54 -12.49 -22.16
CA ALA A 352 -9.88 -12.91 -21.80
C ALA A 352 -10.61 -11.88 -20.93
N THR A 353 -9.89 -11.15 -20.07
CA THR A 353 -10.47 -10.07 -19.27
C THR A 353 -10.82 -8.88 -20.16
N LEU A 354 -9.91 -8.42 -21.01
CA LEU A 354 -10.16 -7.36 -22.00
C LEU A 354 -11.35 -7.68 -22.91
N ALA A 355 -11.47 -8.93 -23.36
CA ALA A 355 -12.58 -9.38 -24.19
C ALA A 355 -13.97 -9.30 -23.50
N ARG A 356 -14.01 -9.19 -22.16
CA ARG A 356 -15.26 -8.96 -21.41
C ARG A 356 -15.67 -7.49 -21.35
N HIS A 357 -14.79 -6.56 -21.75
CA HIS A 357 -15.14 -5.15 -21.82
C HIS A 357 -16.21 -4.93 -22.92
N PRO A 358 -17.33 -4.26 -22.66
CA PRO A 358 -18.45 -4.16 -23.61
C PRO A 358 -18.05 -3.60 -24.98
N GLU A 359 -17.09 -2.67 -25.00
CA GLU A 359 -16.66 -1.95 -26.19
C GLU A 359 -15.42 -2.57 -26.88
N VAL A 360 -14.88 -3.66 -26.35
CA VAL A 360 -13.77 -4.41 -26.97
C VAL A 360 -14.34 -5.59 -27.78
N ARG A 361 -13.89 -5.71 -29.03
CA ARG A 361 -14.24 -6.82 -29.93
C ARG A 361 -13.27 -7.97 -29.79
N GLU A 362 -11.97 -7.66 -29.86
CA GLU A 362 -10.86 -8.62 -29.83
C GLU A 362 -9.69 -8.00 -29.05
N ALA A 363 -8.88 -8.84 -28.40
CA ALA A 363 -7.69 -8.41 -27.70
C ALA A 363 -6.57 -9.47 -27.79
N ALA A 364 -5.34 -9.00 -27.93
CA ALA A 364 -4.11 -9.78 -27.83
C ALA A 364 -3.17 -9.05 -26.86
N VAL A 365 -2.37 -9.79 -26.09
CA VAL A 365 -1.35 -9.21 -25.23
C VAL A 365 0.00 -9.80 -25.58
N ALA A 366 1.02 -8.94 -25.60
CA ALA A 366 2.41 -9.32 -25.79
C ALA A 366 3.30 -8.62 -24.76
N ALA A 367 4.46 -9.22 -24.48
CA ALA A 367 5.48 -8.61 -23.64
C ALA A 367 6.55 -7.97 -24.55
N HIS A 368 6.71 -6.65 -24.44
CA HIS A 368 7.68 -5.86 -25.21
C HIS A 368 8.79 -5.35 -24.30
N GLY A 369 9.99 -5.12 -24.84
CA GLY A 369 11.13 -4.57 -24.13
C GLY A 369 12.38 -5.44 -24.25
N ARG A 370 13.53 -4.78 -24.47
CA ARG A 370 14.87 -5.35 -24.34
C ARG A 370 15.64 -4.48 -23.34
N PRO A 371 16.27 -5.05 -22.31
CA PRO A 371 16.45 -6.49 -22.01
C PRO A 371 15.40 -7.06 -21.01
N PRO A 372 15.32 -8.39 -20.76
CA PRO A 372 14.19 -9.09 -20.10
C PRO A 372 13.62 -8.58 -18.75
N GLY A 373 14.22 -7.59 -18.08
CA GLY A 373 13.79 -7.05 -16.79
C GLY A 373 12.97 -5.76 -16.92
N GLU A 374 12.97 -5.18 -18.13
CA GLU A 374 12.15 -4.04 -18.52
C GLU A 374 10.97 -4.48 -19.41
N ARG A 375 10.73 -5.80 -19.52
CA ARG A 375 9.58 -6.32 -20.27
C ARG A 375 8.31 -5.74 -19.67
N ARG A 376 7.57 -5.03 -20.52
CA ARG A 376 6.27 -4.46 -20.21
C ARG A 376 5.20 -5.16 -21.01
N LEU A 377 4.05 -5.36 -20.40
CA LEU A 377 2.87 -5.87 -21.07
C LEU A 377 2.27 -4.80 -21.97
N VAL A 378 1.91 -5.15 -23.20
CA VAL A 378 1.24 -4.27 -24.17
C VAL A 378 -0.02 -4.98 -24.63
N ALA A 379 -1.16 -4.31 -24.50
CA ALA A 379 -2.44 -4.83 -24.97
C ALA A 379 -2.74 -4.24 -26.36
N TYR A 380 -2.98 -5.12 -27.31
CA TYR A 380 -3.46 -4.79 -28.64
C TYR A 380 -4.94 -5.11 -28.69
N TRP A 381 -5.77 -4.17 -29.12
CA TRP A 381 -7.21 -4.35 -29.03
C TRP A 381 -7.95 -3.73 -30.21
N VAL A 382 -9.13 -4.28 -30.50
CA VAL A 382 -10.00 -3.80 -31.57
C VAL A 382 -11.32 -3.34 -30.95
N ALA A 383 -11.75 -2.13 -31.31
CA ALA A 383 -13.00 -1.56 -30.83
C ALA A 383 -14.21 -2.27 -31.47
N ARG A 384 -15.30 -2.41 -30.70
CA ARG A 384 -16.57 -2.97 -31.17
C ARG A 384 -17.39 -1.96 -31.95
N ALA A 385 -17.38 -0.69 -31.53
CA ALA A 385 -18.08 0.42 -32.17
C ALA A 385 -17.42 1.75 -31.77
N GLU A 386 -17.78 2.83 -32.47
CA GLU A 386 -17.41 4.19 -32.08
C GLU A 386 -18.52 4.86 -31.26
N PRO A 387 -18.20 5.75 -30.28
CA PRO A 387 -16.85 6.12 -29.87
C PRO A 387 -16.15 5.01 -29.08
N ALA A 388 -14.90 4.75 -29.40
CA ALA A 388 -14.11 3.73 -28.71
C ALA A 388 -13.65 4.21 -27.30
N PRO A 389 -13.44 3.28 -26.34
CA PRO A 389 -12.92 3.63 -25.03
C PRO A 389 -11.49 4.17 -25.14
N ASP A 390 -11.17 5.16 -24.31
CA ASP A 390 -9.79 5.61 -24.13
C ASP A 390 -8.94 4.58 -23.36
N GLU A 391 -7.61 4.70 -23.44
CA GLU A 391 -6.69 3.77 -22.76
C GLU A 391 -6.89 3.76 -21.23
N GLY A 392 -7.22 4.92 -20.65
CA GLY A 392 -7.48 5.07 -19.22
C GLY A 392 -8.69 4.26 -18.75
N ASN A 393 -9.73 4.17 -19.58
CA ASN A 393 -10.91 3.36 -19.36
C ASN A 393 -10.56 1.86 -19.35
N LEU A 394 -9.89 1.37 -20.39
CA LEU A 394 -9.45 -0.03 -20.48
C LEU A 394 -8.51 -0.42 -19.33
N ARG A 395 -7.58 0.46 -18.98
CA ARG A 395 -6.67 0.27 -17.84
C ARG A 395 -7.42 0.20 -16.51
N ARG A 396 -8.40 1.09 -16.30
CA ARG A 396 -9.24 1.09 -15.09
C ARG A 396 -10.04 -0.21 -14.98
N PHE A 397 -10.65 -0.64 -16.08
CA PHE A 397 -11.40 -1.89 -16.14
C PHE A 397 -10.53 -3.10 -15.78
N LEU A 398 -9.29 -3.19 -16.28
CA LEU A 398 -8.39 -4.28 -15.92
C LEU A 398 -7.95 -4.22 -14.46
N ARG A 399 -7.67 -3.03 -13.91
CA ARG A 399 -7.29 -2.85 -12.50
C ARG A 399 -8.37 -3.31 -11.50
N GLU A 400 -9.63 -3.34 -11.89
CA GLU A 400 -10.72 -3.84 -11.04
C GLU A 400 -10.67 -5.36 -10.86
N SER A 401 -10.13 -6.08 -11.84
CA SER A 401 -10.21 -7.55 -11.91
C SER A 401 -8.85 -8.26 -11.81
N LEU A 402 -7.77 -7.61 -12.23
CA LEU A 402 -6.44 -8.22 -12.35
C LEU A 402 -5.41 -7.53 -11.44
N PRO A 403 -4.49 -8.30 -10.82
CA PRO A 403 -3.37 -7.76 -10.06
C PRO A 403 -2.56 -6.73 -10.87
N GLU A 404 -1.96 -5.75 -10.20
CA GLU A 404 -1.20 -4.65 -10.83
C GLU A 404 -0.12 -5.15 -11.81
N ALA A 405 0.58 -6.23 -11.46
CA ALA A 405 1.62 -6.82 -12.30
C ALA A 405 1.09 -7.36 -13.66
N MET A 406 -0.20 -7.66 -13.75
CA MET A 406 -0.86 -8.17 -14.97
C MET A 406 -1.51 -7.07 -15.81
N VAL A 407 -1.54 -5.82 -15.32
CA VAL A 407 -2.13 -4.70 -16.08
C VAL A 407 -1.12 -4.22 -17.14
N PRO A 408 -1.50 -4.18 -18.44
CA PRO A 408 -0.65 -3.68 -19.51
C PRO A 408 -0.16 -2.26 -19.27
N ALA A 409 1.10 -1.99 -19.59
CA ALA A 409 1.70 -0.67 -19.53
C ALA A 409 1.22 0.24 -20.68
N ALA A 410 0.89 -0.34 -21.84
CA ALA A 410 0.40 0.39 -23.02
C ALA A 410 -0.78 -0.33 -23.68
N PHE A 411 -1.64 0.43 -24.37
CA PHE A 411 -2.81 -0.07 -25.10
C PHE A 411 -2.77 0.41 -26.54
N VAL A 412 -2.47 -0.47 -27.48
CA VAL A 412 -2.41 -0.16 -28.91
C VAL A 412 -3.72 -0.56 -29.57
N ARG A 413 -4.47 0.43 -30.07
CA ARG A 413 -5.69 0.18 -30.82
C ARG A 413 -5.33 -0.24 -32.25
N LEU A 414 -5.90 -1.35 -32.72
CA LEU A 414 -5.77 -1.84 -34.09
C LEU A 414 -7.13 -1.90 -34.79
N ALA A 415 -7.13 -1.81 -36.12
CA ALA A 415 -8.32 -2.05 -36.94
C ALA A 415 -8.71 -3.54 -36.94
N ALA A 416 -7.72 -4.42 -36.91
CA ALA A 416 -7.84 -5.87 -36.79
C ALA A 416 -6.55 -6.45 -36.18
N LEU A 417 -6.65 -7.58 -35.48
CA LEU A 417 -5.46 -8.30 -35.01
C LEU A 417 -4.79 -9.03 -36.19
N PRO A 418 -3.45 -9.00 -36.32
CA PRO A 418 -2.75 -9.77 -37.33
C PRO A 418 -2.92 -11.27 -37.07
N LEU A 419 -3.25 -12.02 -38.13
CA LEU A 419 -3.44 -13.47 -38.07
C LEU A 419 -2.40 -14.17 -38.95
N THR A 420 -1.92 -15.33 -38.49
CA THR A 420 -1.16 -16.29 -39.29
C THR A 420 -2.04 -16.90 -40.40
N PRO A 421 -1.47 -17.53 -41.44
CA PRO A 421 -2.23 -18.26 -42.46
C PRO A 421 -3.15 -19.37 -41.88
N SER A 422 -2.88 -19.82 -40.66
CA SER A 422 -3.71 -20.79 -39.92
C SER A 422 -4.88 -20.17 -39.13
N GLY A 423 -5.08 -18.85 -39.22
CA GLY A 423 -6.15 -18.13 -38.51
C GLY A 423 -5.87 -17.82 -37.03
N LYS A 424 -4.68 -18.13 -36.51
CA LYS A 424 -4.25 -17.77 -35.15
C LYS A 424 -3.61 -16.38 -35.11
N ILE A 425 -3.75 -15.65 -34.00
CA ILE A 425 -3.09 -14.34 -33.81
C ILE A 425 -1.58 -14.46 -33.98
N ASP A 426 -1.02 -13.69 -34.91
CA ASP A 426 0.41 -13.58 -35.15
C ASP A 426 1.02 -12.51 -34.23
N ARG A 427 1.47 -12.95 -33.05
CA ARG A 427 2.09 -12.06 -32.06
C ARG A 427 3.42 -11.46 -32.51
N ARG A 428 4.08 -12.03 -33.53
CA ARG A 428 5.34 -11.48 -34.07
C ARG A 428 5.08 -10.34 -35.05
N ALA A 429 3.91 -10.33 -35.67
CA ALA A 429 3.44 -9.26 -36.55
C ALA A 429 2.73 -8.12 -35.80
N LEU A 430 2.61 -8.20 -34.46
CA LEU A 430 2.09 -7.09 -33.66
C LEU A 430 3.09 -5.92 -33.73
N PRO A 431 2.62 -4.69 -34.01
CA PRO A 431 3.50 -3.55 -34.16
C PRO A 431 4.17 -3.23 -32.81
N ASP A 432 5.45 -2.86 -32.82
CA ASP A 432 6.12 -2.41 -31.61
C ASP A 432 5.41 -1.14 -31.10
N PRO A 433 5.15 -0.97 -29.80
CA PRO A 433 4.74 0.32 -29.24
C PRO A 433 5.91 1.31 -29.34
N GLY A 434 6.14 1.88 -30.52
CA GLY A 434 7.25 2.77 -30.82
C GLY A 434 6.84 3.92 -31.75
N GLU A 435 7.16 5.13 -31.31
CA GLU A 435 7.42 6.32 -32.15
C GLU A 435 6.28 6.93 -32.98
N ASP A 436 5.05 6.97 -32.45
CA ASP A 436 4.15 8.06 -32.85
C ASP A 436 3.80 8.97 -31.65
N PRO A 437 4.58 10.06 -31.44
CA PRO A 437 4.26 11.07 -30.44
C PRO A 437 2.97 11.85 -30.77
N SER A 438 2.40 11.68 -31.97
CA SER A 438 1.38 12.60 -32.50
C SER A 438 -0.07 12.24 -32.16
N GLU A 439 -0.35 11.07 -31.56
CA GLU A 439 -1.70 10.69 -31.12
C GLU A 439 -1.90 10.61 -29.60
N ARG A 440 -0.93 11.09 -28.81
CA ARG A 440 -1.15 11.34 -27.37
C ARG A 440 -2.06 12.55 -27.20
N ARG A 441 -3.38 12.37 -27.27
CA ARG A 441 -4.37 13.37 -26.85
C ARG A 441 -4.45 13.46 -25.31
N CYS A 442 -3.32 13.78 -24.67
CA CYS A 442 -3.30 14.49 -23.40
C CYS A 442 -2.58 15.82 -23.68
N VAL A 443 -3.16 16.94 -23.25
CA VAL A 443 -2.56 18.27 -23.41
C VAL A 443 -1.18 18.26 -22.74
N PHE A 444 -0.10 18.31 -23.52
CA PHE A 444 1.26 18.40 -22.98
C PHE A 444 1.41 19.73 -22.23
N LEU A 445 1.50 19.65 -20.91
CA LEU A 445 1.71 20.80 -20.03
C LEU A 445 3.16 20.77 -19.53
N PRO A 446 4.03 21.72 -19.91
CA PRO A 446 5.43 21.69 -19.52
C PRO A 446 5.58 21.88 -18.00
N PRO A 447 6.65 21.36 -17.38
CA PRO A 447 6.99 21.64 -15.98
C PRO A 447 6.96 23.14 -15.67
N ARG A 448 6.31 23.54 -14.57
CA ARG A 448 6.09 24.98 -14.30
C ARG A 448 7.29 25.69 -13.66
N ASP A 449 8.14 24.94 -12.97
CA ASP A 449 9.20 25.45 -12.12
C ASP A 449 10.43 24.52 -12.14
N ALA A 450 11.55 24.98 -11.57
CA ALA A 450 12.81 24.22 -11.59
C ALA A 450 12.72 22.85 -10.88
N LEU A 451 11.85 22.72 -9.86
CA LEU A 451 11.67 21.44 -9.16
C LEU A 451 10.90 20.45 -10.02
N GLU A 452 9.79 20.88 -10.63
CA GLU A 452 9.05 20.07 -11.59
C GLU A 452 9.90 19.72 -12.80
N ALA A 453 10.71 20.67 -13.30
CA ALA A 453 11.62 20.42 -14.41
C ALA A 453 12.65 19.35 -14.05
N ARG A 454 13.21 19.42 -12.83
CA ARG A 454 14.17 18.42 -12.36
C ARG A 454 13.53 17.06 -12.13
N LEU A 455 12.30 17.01 -11.60
CA LEU A 455 11.54 15.76 -11.43
C LEU A 455 11.11 15.15 -12.77
N ALA A 456 10.73 15.97 -13.75
CA ALA A 456 10.42 15.54 -15.10
C ALA A 456 11.65 14.95 -15.79
N LEU A 457 12.85 15.50 -15.55
CA LEU A 457 14.11 14.91 -16.02
C LEU A 457 14.38 13.56 -15.35
N LEU A 458 14.24 13.46 -14.02
CA LEU A 458 14.39 12.19 -13.31
C LEU A 458 13.39 11.12 -13.81
N TRP A 459 12.16 11.52 -14.12
CA TRP A 459 11.19 10.63 -14.74
C TRP A 459 11.61 10.17 -16.14
N GLN A 460 12.11 11.08 -16.97
CA GLN A 460 12.64 10.74 -18.31
C GLN A 460 13.79 9.74 -18.19
N ASP A 461 14.73 9.99 -17.27
CA ASP A 461 15.89 9.14 -17.05
C ASP A 461 15.49 7.74 -16.54
N VAL A 462 14.51 7.67 -15.62
CA VAL A 462 14.05 6.40 -15.04
C VAL A 462 13.14 5.61 -16.01
N LEU A 463 12.30 6.29 -16.79
CA LEU A 463 11.34 5.65 -17.68
C LEU A 463 11.89 5.41 -19.09
N GLY A 464 12.98 6.10 -19.48
CA GLY A 464 13.55 6.04 -20.82
C GLY A 464 12.62 6.62 -21.89
N THR A 465 11.85 7.67 -21.57
CA THR A 465 10.82 8.24 -22.45
C THR A 465 11.17 9.65 -22.93
N GLY A 466 10.49 10.12 -23.98
CA GLY A 466 10.52 11.52 -24.42
C GLY A 466 9.98 12.52 -23.37
N PRO A 467 9.83 13.81 -23.73
CA PRO A 467 9.52 14.89 -22.79
C PRO A 467 8.31 14.58 -21.91
N VAL A 468 8.49 14.68 -20.59
CA VAL A 468 7.44 14.42 -19.60
C VAL A 468 6.76 15.71 -19.19
N GLY A 469 5.45 15.78 -19.37
CA GLY A 469 4.59 16.86 -18.92
C GLY A 469 4.28 16.78 -17.42
N ARG A 470 3.90 17.91 -16.82
CA ARG A 470 3.70 18.02 -15.38
C ARG A 470 2.50 17.24 -14.82
N GLU A 471 1.50 17.00 -15.67
CA GLU A 471 0.31 16.20 -15.35
C GLU A 471 0.40 14.76 -15.90
N ASP A 472 1.52 14.41 -16.54
CA ASP A 472 1.71 13.04 -16.97
C ASP A 472 1.78 12.13 -15.74
N HIS A 473 1.10 11.00 -15.83
CA HIS A 473 0.98 10.06 -14.74
C HIS A 473 2.07 8.99 -14.86
N PHE A 474 2.83 8.75 -13.80
CA PHE A 474 4.02 7.89 -13.82
C PHE A 474 3.73 6.50 -14.39
N PHE A 475 2.60 5.91 -13.99
CA PHE A 475 2.20 4.56 -14.41
C PHE A 475 1.63 4.51 -15.83
N ASP A 476 1.14 5.64 -16.35
CA ASP A 476 0.60 5.70 -17.72
C ASP A 476 1.74 5.81 -18.73
N LEU A 477 2.87 6.40 -18.30
CA LEU A 477 4.13 6.41 -19.03
C LEU A 477 4.89 5.06 -18.96
N GLY A 478 4.28 4.02 -18.40
CA GLY A 478 4.88 2.68 -18.28
C GLY A 478 5.65 2.43 -16.98
N GLY A 479 5.60 3.37 -16.03
CA GLY A 479 6.16 3.21 -14.69
C GLY A 479 5.47 2.11 -13.88
N HIS A 480 6.22 1.53 -12.94
CA HIS A 480 5.74 0.48 -12.03
C HIS A 480 6.43 0.57 -10.67
N SER A 481 5.99 -0.21 -9.68
CA SER A 481 6.45 -0.09 -8.29
C SER A 481 7.98 -0.16 -8.12
N LEU A 482 8.69 -0.86 -9.01
CA LEU A 482 10.15 -0.97 -8.96
C LEU A 482 10.87 0.21 -9.61
N LEU A 483 10.41 0.69 -10.78
CA LEU A 483 10.88 1.98 -11.33
C LEU A 483 10.52 3.14 -10.41
N ALA A 484 9.39 3.06 -9.72
CA ALA A 484 9.02 4.00 -8.67
C ALA A 484 10.02 3.97 -7.52
N ALA A 485 10.48 2.79 -7.11
CA ALA A 485 11.45 2.66 -6.03
C ALA A 485 12.84 3.18 -6.45
N ARG A 486 13.23 2.98 -7.72
CA ARG A 486 14.42 3.61 -8.33
C ARG A 486 14.29 5.13 -8.42
N LEU A 487 13.16 5.62 -8.89
CA LEU A 487 12.84 7.05 -8.93
C LEU A 487 12.96 7.68 -7.54
N PHE A 488 12.45 7.02 -6.50
CA PHE A 488 12.52 7.54 -5.14
C PHE A 488 13.95 7.53 -4.58
N ALA A 489 14.79 6.57 -4.97
CA ALA A 489 16.21 6.58 -4.64
C ALA A 489 16.94 7.75 -5.34
N GLU A 490 16.65 8.02 -6.62
CA GLU A 490 17.21 9.16 -7.33
C GLU A 490 16.70 10.51 -6.79
N ILE A 491 15.45 10.57 -6.35
CA ILE A 491 14.88 11.71 -5.64
C ILE A 491 15.62 11.93 -4.31
N GLU A 492 15.86 10.87 -3.53
CA GLU A 492 16.62 10.95 -2.28
C GLU A 492 18.05 11.45 -2.54
N LYS A 493 18.71 10.92 -3.57
CA LYS A 493 20.06 11.36 -3.97
C LYS A 493 20.11 12.81 -4.45
N THR A 494 19.14 13.22 -5.26
CA THR A 494 19.10 14.56 -5.89
C THR A 494 18.64 15.64 -4.92
N PHE A 495 17.69 15.32 -4.04
CA PHE A 495 17.03 16.30 -3.17
C PHE A 495 17.31 16.08 -1.68
N GLY A 496 17.98 15.00 -1.28
CA GLY A 496 18.26 14.67 0.12
C GLY A 496 17.04 14.26 0.93
N LEU A 497 15.93 13.89 0.27
CA LEU A 497 14.64 13.63 0.90
C LEU A 497 14.20 12.18 0.67
N ARG A 498 14.04 11.46 1.78
CA ARG A 498 13.51 10.11 1.76
C ARG A 498 12.00 10.13 1.90
N LEU A 499 11.30 9.65 0.86
CA LEU A 499 9.85 9.54 0.84
C LEU A 499 9.42 8.06 0.84
N PRO A 500 8.30 7.69 1.47
CA PRO A 500 7.70 6.36 1.30
C PRO A 500 7.23 6.18 -0.15
N LEU A 501 7.42 5.00 -0.75
CA LEU A 501 6.95 4.74 -2.13
C LEU A 501 5.44 4.95 -2.29
N ALA A 502 4.67 4.69 -1.21
CA ALA A 502 3.23 4.96 -1.14
C ALA A 502 2.85 6.39 -1.56
N THR A 503 3.76 7.36 -1.38
CA THR A 503 3.58 8.74 -1.84
C THR A 503 3.31 8.81 -3.34
N LEU A 504 3.94 7.98 -4.17
CA LEU A 504 3.71 8.00 -5.62
C LEU A 504 2.28 7.54 -5.98
N PHE A 505 1.68 6.67 -5.18
CA PHE A 505 0.29 6.24 -5.44
C PHE A 505 -0.72 7.32 -5.06
N GLY A 506 -0.42 8.15 -4.05
CA GLY A 506 -1.23 9.31 -3.67
C GLY A 506 -0.95 10.58 -4.48
N ALA A 507 0.24 10.67 -5.09
CA ALA A 507 0.72 11.79 -5.88
C ALA A 507 1.43 11.29 -7.17
N PRO A 508 0.69 10.67 -8.11
CA PRO A 508 1.29 9.99 -9.24
C PRO A 508 1.73 10.87 -10.41
N THR A 509 1.53 12.19 -10.37
CA THR A 509 2.01 13.15 -11.39
C THR A 509 3.24 13.94 -10.94
N VAL A 510 4.04 14.47 -11.87
CA VAL A 510 5.21 15.33 -11.54
C VAL A 510 4.78 16.50 -10.67
N ALA A 511 3.67 17.18 -11.00
CA ALA A 511 3.16 18.31 -10.24
C ALA A 511 2.76 17.94 -8.81
N GLN A 512 2.14 16.77 -8.62
CA GLN A 512 1.71 16.28 -7.31
C GLN A 512 2.90 15.84 -6.45
N LEU A 513 3.84 15.08 -7.02
CA LEU A 513 5.03 14.60 -6.30
C LEU A 513 5.98 15.75 -5.92
N ALA A 514 6.14 16.74 -6.81
CA ALA A 514 6.81 17.99 -6.49
C ALA A 514 6.13 18.71 -5.32
N GLY A 515 4.80 18.62 -5.22
CA GLY A 515 4.04 19.07 -4.06
C GLY A 515 4.50 18.42 -2.75
N VAL A 516 4.70 17.11 -2.74
CA VAL A 516 5.11 16.37 -1.54
C VAL A 516 6.57 16.62 -1.18
N LEU A 517 7.47 16.71 -2.18
CA LEU A 517 8.90 16.99 -1.92
C LEU A 517 9.15 18.38 -1.35
N ARG A 518 8.30 19.36 -1.69
CA ARG A 518 8.35 20.68 -1.04
C ARG A 518 8.06 20.61 0.46
N ASP A 519 7.42 19.54 0.95
CA ASP A 519 6.94 19.39 2.35
C ASP A 519 7.87 18.52 3.28
N ARG A 520 9.03 17.99 2.81
CA ARG A 520 10.16 17.34 3.56
C ARG A 520 9.87 16.31 4.73
N GLY A 521 9.64 15.02 4.45
CA GLY A 521 9.25 13.97 5.43
C GLY A 521 10.16 13.64 6.64
N THR A 522 9.66 13.81 7.88
CA THR A 522 10.33 13.40 9.15
C THR A 522 9.32 12.83 10.19
N SER A 523 9.65 11.72 10.88
CA SER A 523 8.99 11.27 12.12
C SER A 523 10.02 11.11 13.24
N ALA A 524 9.88 11.94 14.27
CA ALA A 524 10.50 11.82 15.58
C ALA A 524 9.69 10.84 16.47
N ALA A 525 10.14 10.60 17.71
CA ALA A 525 9.34 9.92 18.74
C ALA A 525 7.93 10.52 18.79
N TRP A 526 6.91 9.67 18.94
CA TRP A 526 5.52 10.14 18.99
C TRP A 526 5.39 11.12 20.15
N SER A 527 5.08 12.38 19.80
CA SER A 527 4.85 13.47 20.73
C SER A 527 3.51 14.10 20.37
N SER A 528 2.80 14.59 21.38
CA SER A 528 1.63 15.44 21.16
C SER A 528 2.04 16.71 20.41
N LEU A 529 3.30 17.14 20.50
CA LEU A 529 3.85 18.27 19.77
C LEU A 529 4.37 17.85 18.39
N VAL A 530 3.61 18.20 17.36
CA VAL A 530 3.94 17.98 15.96
C VAL A 530 4.61 19.24 15.39
N PRO A 531 5.89 19.16 14.96
CA PRO A 531 6.55 20.29 14.31
C PRO A 531 6.04 20.45 12.87
N LEU A 532 4.98 21.24 12.66
CA LEU A 532 4.45 21.52 11.33
C LEU A 532 5.36 22.46 10.53
N GLN A 533 5.95 23.44 11.21
CA GLN A 533 6.93 24.36 10.65
C GLN A 533 7.94 24.76 11.74
N PRO A 534 8.90 23.89 12.13
CA PRO A 534 9.80 24.15 13.25
C PRO A 534 10.87 25.22 12.95
N GLY A 535 11.06 25.58 11.68
CA GLY A 535 12.03 26.59 11.25
C GLY A 535 11.50 28.03 11.40
N GLY A 536 12.42 28.98 11.61
CA GLY A 536 12.14 30.41 11.68
C GLY A 536 12.88 31.08 12.85
N ARG A 537 12.99 32.41 12.82
CA ARG A 537 13.66 33.18 13.89
C ARG A 537 12.68 33.82 14.87
N ARG A 538 11.40 33.88 14.52
CA ARG A 538 10.36 34.46 15.38
C ARG A 538 9.98 33.52 16.50
N ARG A 539 9.27 34.04 17.50
CA ARG A 539 8.72 33.22 18.58
C ARG A 539 7.71 32.21 18.03
N PRO A 540 7.79 30.92 18.41
CA PRO A 540 6.86 29.90 17.95
C PRO A 540 5.40 30.23 18.25
N PHE A 541 4.51 29.77 17.37
CA PHE A 541 3.07 29.70 17.63
C PHE A 541 2.68 28.24 17.88
N PHE A 542 1.91 28.00 18.94
CA PHE A 542 1.44 26.66 19.31
C PHE A 542 -0.07 26.51 19.03
N GLY A 543 -0.43 25.62 18.09
CA GLY A 543 -1.82 25.39 17.66
C GLY A 543 -2.43 24.09 18.20
N VAL A 544 -3.58 24.13 18.86
CA VAL A 544 -4.21 22.94 19.47
C VAL A 544 -5.23 22.27 18.55
N HIS A 545 -5.21 20.93 18.49
CA HIS A 545 -6.11 20.09 17.68
C HIS A 545 -7.61 20.42 17.82
N GLY A 546 -8.38 20.07 16.78
CA GLY A 546 -9.85 20.12 16.79
C GLY A 546 -10.48 18.94 17.54
N HIS A 547 -11.80 18.79 17.50
CA HIS A 547 -12.49 17.71 18.22
C HIS A 547 -12.00 16.31 17.84
N SER A 548 -11.63 16.08 16.57
CA SER A 548 -11.10 14.80 16.06
C SER A 548 -9.71 14.43 16.57
N GLY A 549 -8.96 15.37 17.16
CA GLY A 549 -7.62 15.13 17.69
C GLY A 549 -6.48 15.22 16.67
N GLU A 550 -6.79 15.44 15.39
CA GLU A 550 -5.80 15.65 14.33
C GLU A 550 -5.38 17.14 14.22
N VAL A 551 -4.23 17.38 13.58
CA VAL A 551 -3.63 18.73 13.48
C VAL A 551 -3.18 19.08 12.06
N LEU A 552 -3.32 18.18 11.09
CA LEU A 552 -2.78 18.39 9.75
C LEU A 552 -3.55 19.46 8.98
N PHE A 553 -4.80 19.77 9.39
CA PHE A 553 -5.54 20.93 8.87
C PHE A 553 -4.83 22.27 9.12
N TYR A 554 -3.88 22.36 10.06
CA TYR A 554 -3.07 23.58 10.24
C TYR A 554 -1.97 23.76 9.18
N ARG A 555 -1.66 22.74 8.36
CA ARG A 555 -0.56 22.82 7.38
C ARG A 555 -0.74 24.00 6.43
N ASP A 556 -1.97 24.24 5.98
CA ASP A 556 -2.26 25.32 5.04
C ASP A 556 -2.10 26.69 5.73
N LEU A 557 -2.50 26.81 6.99
CA LEU A 557 -2.27 28.01 7.81
C LEU A 557 -0.77 28.29 8.02
N CYS A 558 0.02 27.26 8.34
CA CYS A 558 1.48 27.38 8.50
C CYS A 558 2.13 27.97 7.25
N ARG A 559 1.76 27.43 6.08
CA ARG A 559 2.22 27.93 4.78
C ARG A 559 1.91 29.42 4.56
N ARG A 560 0.77 29.91 5.08
CA ARG A 560 0.36 31.32 4.95
C ARG A 560 1.06 32.28 5.92
N LEU A 561 1.46 31.80 7.10
CA LEU A 561 2.27 32.59 8.04
C LEU A 561 3.69 32.82 7.49
N GLY A 562 4.19 31.87 6.71
CA GLY A 562 5.48 31.94 6.02
C GLY A 562 6.62 31.37 6.87
N PRO A 563 7.76 31.04 6.25
CA PRO A 563 8.79 30.15 6.81
C PRO A 563 9.60 30.74 7.99
N ASP A 564 9.48 32.04 8.26
CA ASP A 564 10.19 32.70 9.38
C ASP A 564 9.40 32.63 10.72
N GLN A 565 8.16 32.14 10.69
CA GLN A 565 7.29 32.00 11.86
C GLN A 565 7.22 30.53 12.28
N PRO A 566 7.95 30.08 13.33
CA PRO A 566 7.84 28.69 13.75
C PRO A 566 6.42 28.37 14.21
N PHE A 567 5.92 27.18 13.85
CA PHE A 567 4.60 26.70 14.20
C PHE A 567 4.66 25.23 14.61
N PHE A 568 4.17 24.94 15.81
CA PHE A 568 4.06 23.60 16.37
C PHE A 568 2.59 23.33 16.69
N ALA A 569 2.09 22.15 16.36
CA ALA A 569 0.70 21.79 16.63
C ALA A 569 0.61 20.68 17.67
N LEU A 570 -0.37 20.78 18.56
CA LEU A 570 -0.62 19.84 19.64
C LEU A 570 -1.73 18.87 19.22
N GLN A 571 -1.36 17.64 18.85
CA GLN A 571 -2.26 16.54 18.53
C GLN A 571 -2.74 15.82 19.79
N ALA A 572 -3.93 15.21 19.73
CA ALA A 572 -4.54 14.58 20.91
C ALA A 572 -3.81 13.31 21.34
N GLN A 573 -3.64 13.17 22.66
CA GLN A 573 -3.29 11.90 23.31
C GLN A 573 -4.42 10.88 23.08
N GLY A 574 -4.07 9.62 22.82
CA GLY A 574 -4.99 8.61 22.28
C GLY A 574 -4.45 7.95 21.01
N SER A 575 -3.79 8.73 20.14
CA SER A 575 -3.24 8.24 18.87
C SER A 575 -1.90 7.49 19.02
N GLY A 576 -1.21 7.68 20.16
CA GLY A 576 0.07 7.06 20.49
C GLY A 576 -0.01 5.89 21.48
N GLY A 577 -1.22 5.44 21.87
CA GLY A 577 -1.43 4.31 22.78
C GLY A 577 -1.80 4.68 24.23
N GLU A 578 -1.53 5.91 24.66
CA GLU A 578 -1.98 6.45 25.95
C GLU A 578 -3.45 6.89 25.91
N PRO A 579 -4.23 6.81 27.02
CA PRO A 579 -5.64 7.17 27.02
C PRO A 579 -5.84 8.69 26.79
N PRO A 580 -6.87 9.09 26.03
CA PRO A 580 -7.20 10.51 25.86
C PRO A 580 -7.60 11.15 27.19
N HIS A 581 -7.28 12.43 27.35
CA HIS A 581 -7.73 13.20 28.50
C HIS A 581 -9.26 13.30 28.55
N ARG A 582 -9.81 13.24 29.78
CA ARG A 582 -11.26 13.25 30.03
C ARG A 582 -11.79 14.61 30.48
N ALA A 583 -10.90 15.57 30.70
CA ALA A 583 -11.18 16.94 31.12
C ALA A 583 -10.18 17.88 30.42
N ILE A 584 -10.54 19.14 30.25
CA ILE A 584 -9.74 20.12 29.51
C ILE A 584 -8.53 20.58 30.34
N GLU A 585 -8.66 20.67 31.67
CA GLU A 585 -7.63 21.16 32.58
C GLU A 585 -6.39 20.25 32.62
N PRO A 586 -6.52 18.91 32.73
CA PRO A 586 -5.37 18.00 32.61
C PRO A 586 -4.79 17.95 31.19
N MET A 587 -5.62 18.09 30.16
CA MET A 587 -5.18 18.14 28.76
C MET A 587 -4.31 19.37 28.51
N ALA A 588 -4.75 20.53 28.97
CA ALA A 588 -3.99 21.77 28.90
C ALA A 588 -2.67 21.63 29.67
N SER A 589 -2.67 21.07 30.88
CA SER A 589 -1.42 20.90 31.63
C SER A 589 -0.41 20.01 30.90
N HIS A 590 -0.85 18.89 30.31
CA HIS A 590 0.03 18.02 29.51
C HIS A 590 0.62 18.77 28.30
N TYR A 591 -0.20 19.52 27.57
CA TYR A 591 0.28 20.31 26.43
C TYR A 591 1.22 21.44 26.83
N LEU A 592 1.04 22.02 28.01
CA LEU A 592 1.99 22.99 28.56
C LEU A 592 3.37 22.37 28.83
N ASP A 593 3.41 21.13 29.29
CA ASP A 593 4.67 20.42 29.48
C ASP A 593 5.35 20.11 28.13
N GLU A 594 4.58 19.76 27.10
CA GLU A 594 5.09 19.53 25.74
C GLU A 594 5.66 20.80 25.10
N ILE A 595 4.95 21.94 25.13
CA ILE A 595 5.45 23.18 24.50
C ILE A 595 6.71 23.72 25.22
N ARG A 596 6.87 23.41 26.51
CA ARG A 596 8.05 23.80 27.29
C ARG A 596 9.32 23.08 26.83
N THR A 597 9.20 21.93 26.16
CA THR A 597 10.34 21.26 25.53
C THR A 597 10.94 22.09 24.38
N VAL A 598 10.13 22.93 23.73
CA VAL A 598 10.55 23.82 22.63
C VAL A 598 10.81 25.25 23.14
N GLN A 599 9.97 25.76 24.02
CA GLN A 599 10.08 27.10 24.60
C GLN A 599 9.92 27.04 26.12
N PRO A 600 11.02 27.00 26.90
CA PRO A 600 10.94 26.79 28.36
C PRO A 600 10.26 27.92 29.14
N ARG A 601 10.25 29.16 28.63
CA ARG A 601 9.66 30.35 29.27
C ARG A 601 8.91 31.23 28.28
N GLY A 602 7.95 31.97 28.78
CA GLY A 602 7.19 32.94 28.02
C GLY A 602 8.02 34.14 27.53
N PRO A 603 7.41 35.02 26.72
CA PRO A 603 5.99 35.02 26.43
C PRO A 603 5.56 34.00 25.36
N TYR A 604 4.40 33.36 25.57
CA TYR A 604 3.85 32.33 24.69
C TYR A 604 2.83 32.90 23.69
N ARG A 605 2.79 32.32 22.49
CA ARG A 605 1.77 32.56 21.47
C ARG A 605 1.04 31.24 21.21
N ILE A 606 -0.22 31.17 21.60
CA ILE A 606 -1.00 29.94 21.56
C ILE A 606 -2.36 30.17 20.89
N GLY A 607 -2.90 29.14 20.27
CA GLY A 607 -4.22 29.20 19.68
C GLY A 607 -4.81 27.84 19.36
N GLY A 608 -6.07 27.82 18.96
CA GLY A 608 -6.77 26.55 18.78
C GLY A 608 -8.04 26.68 17.94
N TYR A 609 -8.38 25.61 17.25
CA TYR A 609 -9.49 25.57 16.30
C TYR A 609 -10.62 24.69 16.81
N CYS A 610 -11.85 25.21 16.76
CA CYS A 610 -13.04 24.54 17.29
C CYS A 610 -12.81 24.14 18.76
N LEU A 611 -12.82 22.85 19.11
CA LEU A 611 -12.52 22.37 20.46
C LEU A 611 -11.14 22.82 20.97
N GLY A 612 -10.14 22.91 20.08
CA GLY A 612 -8.81 23.39 20.43
C GLY A 612 -8.83 24.82 20.97
N ALA A 613 -9.82 25.64 20.61
CA ALA A 613 -9.96 26.99 21.16
C ALA A 613 -10.22 26.97 22.67
N ILE A 614 -11.02 26.01 23.14
CA ILE A 614 -11.32 25.80 24.56
C ILE A 614 -10.06 25.36 25.31
N VAL A 615 -9.29 24.44 24.71
CA VAL A 615 -8.04 23.94 25.30
C VAL A 615 -6.97 25.03 25.35
N ALA A 616 -6.80 25.80 24.27
CA ALA A 616 -5.85 26.91 24.22
C ALA A 616 -6.18 28.01 25.24
N PHE A 617 -7.47 28.27 25.46
CA PHE A 617 -7.91 29.21 26.49
C PHE A 617 -7.55 28.73 27.90
N GLU A 618 -7.75 27.44 28.21
CA GLU A 618 -7.33 26.86 29.50
C GLU A 618 -5.80 26.86 29.65
N MET A 619 -5.06 26.53 28.59
CA MET A 619 -3.59 26.67 28.57
C MET A 619 -3.14 28.10 28.92
N ALA A 620 -3.81 29.12 28.38
CA ALA A 620 -3.49 30.52 28.66
C ALA A 620 -3.68 30.89 30.14
N GLN A 621 -4.78 30.43 30.74
CA GLN A 621 -5.07 30.65 32.15
C GLN A 621 -4.02 29.98 33.04
N GLN A 622 -3.68 28.72 32.76
CA GLN A 622 -2.68 27.98 33.52
C GLN A 622 -1.27 28.60 33.38
N LEU A 623 -0.89 29.09 32.20
CA LEU A 623 0.36 29.82 32.00
C LEU A 623 0.43 31.08 32.86
N ARG A 624 -0.62 31.93 32.83
CA ARG A 624 -0.69 33.14 33.66
C ARG A 624 -0.67 32.83 35.15
N ALA A 625 -1.39 31.79 35.59
CA ALA A 625 -1.37 31.34 36.98
C ALA A 625 0.03 30.87 37.44
N ARG A 626 0.85 30.35 36.51
CA ARG A 626 2.25 29.97 36.74
C ARG A 626 3.23 31.15 36.57
N GLY A 627 2.74 32.38 36.39
CA GLY A 627 3.56 33.59 36.23
C GLY A 627 4.15 33.79 34.83
N GLU A 628 3.72 33.01 33.84
CA GLU A 628 4.18 33.12 32.46
C GLU A 628 3.35 34.13 31.68
N GLU A 629 4.00 34.88 30.79
CA GLU A 629 3.31 35.81 29.90
C GLU A 629 2.72 35.08 28.68
N VAL A 630 1.52 35.47 28.28
CA VAL A 630 0.88 35.04 27.03
C VAL A 630 0.70 36.28 26.16
N GLU A 631 1.51 36.37 25.10
CA GLU A 631 1.56 37.49 24.17
C GLU A 631 0.38 37.45 23.19
N LEU A 632 -0.02 36.27 22.75
CA LEU A 632 -1.17 36.10 21.86
C LEU A 632 -1.95 34.82 22.24
N LEU A 633 -3.25 34.99 22.46
CA LEU A 633 -4.23 33.91 22.51
C LEU A 633 -5.17 34.03 21.31
N ALA A 634 -5.05 33.13 20.34
CA ALA A 634 -5.81 33.16 19.09
C ALA A 634 -6.82 32.00 18.99
N LEU A 635 -8.13 32.29 18.98
CA LEU A 635 -9.19 31.29 18.86
C LEU A 635 -9.77 31.28 17.45
N PHE A 636 -9.79 30.12 16.80
CA PHE A 636 -10.40 29.96 15.47
C PHE A 636 -11.77 29.29 15.61
N VAL A 637 -12.83 30.08 15.45
CA VAL A 637 -14.19 29.68 15.80
C VAL A 637 -15.08 29.68 14.56
N GLY A 638 -15.66 28.52 14.28
CA GLY A 638 -16.68 28.34 13.25
C GLY A 638 -18.09 28.17 13.84
N HIS A 639 -19.12 28.48 13.06
CA HIS A 639 -20.51 28.23 13.44
C HIS A 639 -20.93 26.78 13.16
N ASP A 640 -21.31 26.02 14.19
CA ASP A 640 -22.09 24.78 14.01
C ASP A 640 -23.54 25.02 14.43
N SER A 641 -24.40 25.25 13.43
CA SER A 641 -25.86 25.38 13.62
C SER A 641 -26.53 24.13 14.20
N ARG A 642 -25.80 23.01 14.34
CA ARG A 642 -26.34 21.76 14.92
C ARG A 642 -26.14 21.65 16.43
N ALA A 643 -25.29 22.49 17.03
CA ALA A 643 -24.93 22.35 18.43
C ALA A 643 -25.81 23.17 19.39
N ARG A 644 -26.57 24.18 18.92
CA ARG A 644 -27.32 25.08 19.82
C ARG A 644 -28.72 25.42 19.28
N GLY A 645 -29.75 24.88 19.95
CA GLY A 645 -31.15 25.34 19.83
C GLY A 645 -32.21 24.21 19.87
N PRO A 646 -33.29 24.34 20.68
CA PRO A 646 -34.30 23.30 20.84
C PRO A 646 -35.30 23.37 19.68
N SER A 647 -35.07 22.61 18.60
CA SER A 647 -36.05 22.48 17.52
C SER A 647 -36.09 21.06 16.97
N GLY A 648 -37.26 20.45 17.13
CA GLY A 648 -37.48 19.02 16.99
C GLY A 648 -37.21 18.47 15.58
N PRO A 649 -37.07 17.14 15.46
CA PRO A 649 -36.82 16.43 14.19
C PRO A 649 -37.78 16.83 13.05
N ILE A 650 -38.99 17.24 13.41
CA ILE A 650 -40.12 17.49 12.50
C ILE A 650 -39.91 18.78 11.66
N GLN A 651 -39.32 19.84 12.22
CA GLN A 651 -39.12 21.12 11.51
C GLN A 651 -37.95 21.06 10.50
N ARG A 652 -36.93 20.24 10.80
CA ARG A 652 -35.79 19.94 9.91
C ARG A 652 -36.18 19.04 8.73
N LEU A 653 -37.18 18.18 8.93
CA LEU A 653 -37.74 17.38 7.85
C LEU A 653 -38.57 18.25 6.90
N GLY A 654 -39.39 19.16 7.43
CA GLY A 654 -40.23 20.07 6.62
C GLY A 654 -39.43 21.01 5.71
N SER A 655 -38.33 21.60 6.20
CA SER A 655 -37.48 22.53 5.43
C SER A 655 -36.70 21.84 4.29
N ARG A 656 -36.20 20.61 4.53
CA ARG A 656 -35.54 19.81 3.47
C ARG A 656 -36.54 19.28 2.43
N VAL A 657 -37.74 18.89 2.86
CA VAL A 657 -38.82 18.48 1.95
C VAL A 657 -39.24 19.65 1.05
N SER A 658 -39.40 20.85 1.62
CA SER A 658 -39.73 22.07 0.88
C SER A 658 -38.67 22.45 -0.16
N PHE A 659 -37.38 22.38 0.18
CA PHE A 659 -36.26 22.70 -0.72
C PHE A 659 -36.16 21.72 -1.90
N HIS A 660 -36.43 20.44 -1.69
CA HIS A 660 -36.39 19.45 -2.76
C HIS A 660 -37.67 19.43 -3.61
N LEU A 661 -38.82 19.80 -3.04
CA LEU A 661 -40.07 20.00 -3.79
C LEU A 661 -39.99 21.20 -4.75
N SER A 662 -39.32 22.30 -4.35
CA SER A 662 -39.11 23.46 -5.22
C SER A 662 -38.14 23.17 -6.37
N GLN A 663 -37.04 22.46 -6.09
CA GLN A 663 -36.09 21.96 -7.09
C GLN A 663 -36.72 20.92 -8.04
N ALA A 664 -37.70 20.17 -7.56
CA ALA A 664 -38.46 19.26 -8.41
C ALA A 664 -39.40 20.07 -9.34
N TRP A 665 -40.06 21.13 -8.84
CA TRP A 665 -41.01 21.94 -9.64
C TRP A 665 -40.37 22.76 -10.76
N SER A 666 -39.08 23.07 -10.67
CA SER A 666 -38.33 23.77 -11.73
C SER A 666 -37.83 22.87 -12.86
N ARG A 667 -38.14 21.56 -12.84
CA ARG A 667 -37.68 20.57 -13.83
C ARG A 667 -38.86 19.94 -14.58
N SER A 668 -38.69 19.68 -15.89
CA SER A 668 -39.74 19.09 -16.73
C SER A 668 -40.00 17.61 -16.38
N GLY A 669 -41.18 17.09 -16.77
CA GLY A 669 -41.85 15.96 -16.09
C GLY A 669 -41.07 14.65 -15.92
N ARG A 670 -40.15 14.28 -16.83
CA ARG A 670 -39.38 13.02 -16.70
C ARG A 670 -38.21 13.13 -15.71
N ASP A 671 -37.46 14.24 -15.72
CA ASP A 671 -36.32 14.46 -14.80
C ASP A 671 -36.76 14.67 -13.35
N ARG A 672 -37.97 15.19 -13.17
CA ARG A 672 -38.55 15.40 -11.86
C ARG A 672 -38.78 14.10 -11.08
N ARG A 673 -39.24 13.03 -11.75
CA ARG A 673 -39.47 11.72 -11.13
C ARG A 673 -38.16 11.03 -10.73
N ALA A 674 -37.14 11.11 -11.58
CA ALA A 674 -35.83 10.51 -11.30
C ALA A 674 -35.12 11.20 -10.11
N TYR A 675 -35.24 12.52 -10.00
CA TYR A 675 -34.67 13.29 -8.89
C TYR A 675 -35.28 12.91 -7.53
N LEU A 676 -36.61 12.79 -7.44
CA LEU A 676 -37.32 12.46 -6.20
C LEU A 676 -37.01 11.03 -5.71
N LEU A 677 -36.92 10.05 -6.62
CA LEU A 677 -36.59 8.65 -6.29
C LEU A 677 -35.16 8.46 -5.77
N ARG A 678 -34.21 9.27 -6.24
CA ARG A 678 -32.80 9.19 -5.82
C ARG A 678 -32.61 9.79 -4.41
N ARG A 679 -33.25 10.94 -4.14
CA ARG A 679 -33.18 11.62 -2.83
C ARG A 679 -33.87 10.87 -1.69
N GLY A 680 -34.95 10.12 -1.98
CA GLY A 680 -35.63 9.30 -0.96
C GLY A 680 -34.74 8.21 -0.34
N ARG A 681 -33.76 7.68 -1.10
CA ARG A 681 -32.82 6.66 -0.61
C ARG A 681 -31.71 7.23 0.28
N ASP A 682 -31.24 8.44 0.01
CA ASP A 682 -30.17 9.08 0.79
C ASP A 682 -30.66 9.56 2.17
N ALA A 683 -31.92 9.99 2.26
CA ALA A 683 -32.53 10.40 3.53
C ALA A 683 -32.63 9.26 4.56
N TRP A 684 -32.82 8.01 4.10
CA TRP A 684 -32.90 6.83 4.96
C TRP A 684 -31.57 6.45 5.62
N ARG A 685 -30.43 6.70 4.94
CA ARG A 685 -29.08 6.42 5.48
C ARG A 685 -28.64 7.44 6.54
N ASP A 686 -29.12 8.67 6.44
CA ASP A 686 -28.84 9.73 7.42
C ASP A 686 -29.56 9.45 8.75
N LEU A 687 -30.79 8.94 8.70
CA LEU A 687 -31.58 8.61 9.90
C LEU A 687 -30.93 7.51 10.76
N ALA A 688 -30.31 6.51 10.12
CA ALA A 688 -29.61 5.41 10.79
C ALA A 688 -28.30 5.82 11.50
N ARG A 689 -27.68 6.94 11.09
CA ARG A 689 -26.47 7.48 11.75
C ARG A 689 -26.82 8.25 13.02
N SER A 690 -27.95 8.94 13.04
CA SER A 690 -28.39 9.72 14.20
C SER A 690 -28.83 8.84 15.39
N THR A 691 -29.41 7.66 15.15
CA THR A 691 -29.82 6.72 16.21
C THR A 691 -28.64 6.10 16.97
N ARG A 692 -27.50 5.87 16.29
CA ARG A 692 -26.25 5.38 16.91
C ARG A 692 -25.62 6.38 17.87
N SER A 693 -25.67 7.67 17.54
CA SER A 693 -25.15 8.75 18.42
C SER A 693 -25.94 8.87 19.72
N LEU A 694 -27.25 8.61 19.69
CA LEU A 694 -28.11 8.69 20.88
C LEU A 694 -27.82 7.57 21.90
N LEU A 695 -27.57 6.34 21.42
CA LEU A 695 -27.23 5.18 22.25
C LEU A 695 -25.88 5.34 22.97
N TRP A 696 -24.89 5.94 22.30
CA TRP A 696 -23.59 6.22 22.91
C TRP A 696 -23.66 7.29 24.02
N ARG A 697 -24.51 8.32 23.86
CA ARG A 697 -24.72 9.35 24.90
C ARG A 697 -25.25 8.73 26.20
N LEU A 698 -26.19 7.80 26.12
CA LEU A 698 -26.76 7.11 27.28
C LEU A 698 -25.70 6.25 27.99
N ALA A 699 -24.91 5.48 27.24
CA ALA A 699 -23.86 4.60 27.78
C ALA A 699 -22.80 5.38 28.59
N TYR A 700 -22.35 6.55 28.11
CA TYR A 700 -21.31 7.31 28.79
C TYR A 700 -21.78 8.09 30.03
N THR A 701 -23.07 8.40 30.12
CA THR A 701 -23.62 9.04 31.34
C THR A 701 -23.57 8.08 32.53
N LEU A 702 -23.71 6.78 32.25
CA LEU A 702 -23.60 5.68 33.22
C LEU A 702 -22.13 5.36 33.59
N LEU A 703 -21.19 5.45 32.64
CA LEU A 703 -19.77 5.09 32.84
C LEU A 703 -18.94 6.12 33.61
N ASN A 704 -19.47 7.34 33.83
CA ASN A 704 -18.78 8.45 34.48
C ASN A 704 -18.51 8.27 35.99
N ARG A 705 -19.06 7.22 36.62
CA ARG A 705 -18.87 6.91 38.04
C ARG A 705 -17.80 5.83 38.30
N VAL A 706 -17.13 5.34 37.26
CA VAL A 706 -16.13 4.26 37.38
C VAL A 706 -14.70 4.83 37.28
N PRO A 707 -13.87 4.77 38.35
CA PRO A 707 -12.54 5.40 38.37
C PRO A 707 -11.53 4.78 37.39
N ARG A 708 -11.70 3.51 37.02
CA ARG A 708 -10.87 2.80 36.02
C ARG A 708 -11.74 1.94 35.13
N LEU A 709 -11.68 2.17 33.83
CA LEU A 709 -12.28 1.27 32.83
C LEU A 709 -11.25 0.19 32.46
N PRO A 710 -11.68 -1.04 32.14
CA PRO A 710 -10.76 -2.10 31.70
C PRO A 710 -9.97 -1.63 30.47
N SER A 711 -8.68 -1.97 30.41
CA SER A 711 -7.71 -1.59 29.38
C SER A 711 -7.97 -2.15 27.96
N GLY A 712 -9.23 -2.46 27.63
CA GLY A 712 -9.65 -3.08 26.37
C GLY A 712 -10.85 -2.42 25.68
N LEU A 713 -11.37 -1.30 26.18
CA LEU A 713 -12.37 -0.53 25.42
C LEU A 713 -11.66 0.41 24.43
N PRO A 714 -11.98 0.37 23.13
CA PRO A 714 -11.43 1.33 22.17
C PRO A 714 -11.91 2.75 22.52
N TRP A 715 -10.96 3.64 22.85
CA TRP A 715 -11.27 5.03 23.14
C TRP A 715 -11.61 5.76 21.84
N ASN A 716 -12.77 6.39 21.78
CA ASN A 716 -13.05 7.35 20.71
C ASN A 716 -12.56 8.72 21.15
N VAL A 717 -11.39 9.14 20.62
CA VAL A 717 -10.74 10.42 20.92
C VAL A 717 -11.70 11.59 20.68
N GLU A 718 -12.50 11.53 19.62
CA GLU A 718 -13.46 12.59 19.29
C GLU A 718 -14.57 12.73 20.33
N GLU A 719 -15.19 11.63 20.73
CA GLU A 719 -16.22 11.65 21.77
C GLU A 719 -15.64 12.03 23.15
N MET A 720 -14.40 11.63 23.45
CA MET A 720 -13.72 12.01 24.70
C MET A 720 -13.40 13.50 24.75
N ASN A 721 -12.90 14.07 23.67
CA ASN A 721 -12.66 15.50 23.55
C ASN A 721 -13.99 16.27 23.69
N LEU A 722 -15.04 15.89 22.95
CA LEU A 722 -16.35 16.52 23.06
C LEU A 722 -16.96 16.37 24.47
N HIS A 723 -16.71 15.26 25.15
CA HIS A 723 -17.11 15.06 26.54
C HIS A 723 -16.38 16.01 27.49
N ALA A 724 -15.05 16.12 27.36
CA ALA A 724 -14.23 17.03 28.15
C ALA A 724 -14.69 18.48 27.98
N ALA A 725 -14.92 18.92 26.73
CA ALA A 725 -15.39 20.26 26.41
C ALA A 725 -16.76 20.57 27.03
N ARG A 726 -17.71 19.62 27.03
CA ARG A 726 -19.06 19.83 27.62
C ARG A 726 -19.05 20.00 29.14
N ARG A 727 -18.00 19.54 29.83
CA ARG A 727 -17.88 19.62 31.30
C ARG A 727 -16.95 20.72 31.76
N TYR A 728 -16.23 21.32 30.84
CA TYR A 728 -15.31 22.40 31.13
C TYR A 728 -16.09 23.67 31.47
N ALA A 729 -15.72 24.29 32.59
CA ALA A 729 -16.31 25.54 33.07
C ALA A 729 -15.21 26.63 33.05
N PRO A 730 -15.15 27.44 31.97
CA PRO A 730 -14.13 28.47 31.85
C PRO A 730 -14.26 29.54 32.93
N ARG A 731 -13.11 30.14 33.31
CA ARG A 731 -13.08 31.36 34.14
C ARG A 731 -12.69 32.54 33.27
N LEU A 732 -12.90 33.76 33.79
CA LEU A 732 -12.50 34.98 33.13
C LEU A 732 -10.97 34.99 32.92
N TYR A 733 -10.54 35.06 31.67
CA TYR A 733 -9.14 35.18 31.31
C TYR A 733 -8.69 36.65 31.47
N PRO A 734 -7.71 36.96 32.34
CA PRO A 734 -7.33 38.35 32.64
C PRO A 734 -6.52 39.03 31.52
N GLY A 735 -6.13 38.30 30.47
CA GLY A 735 -5.36 38.80 29.34
C GLY A 735 -6.22 39.18 28.13
N ARG A 736 -5.55 39.48 27.02
CA ARG A 736 -6.17 39.75 25.73
C ARG A 736 -6.36 38.47 24.92
N MET A 737 -7.52 38.33 24.29
CA MET A 737 -7.91 37.21 23.43
C MET A 737 -8.32 37.73 22.06
N THR A 738 -7.78 37.13 21.01
CA THR A 738 -8.15 37.41 19.62
C THR A 738 -8.95 36.22 19.05
N VAL A 739 -10.15 36.48 18.55
CA VAL A 739 -11.06 35.47 17.99
C VAL A 739 -11.18 35.66 16.49
N PHE A 740 -10.68 34.71 15.73
CA PHE A 740 -10.89 34.61 14.30
C PHE A 740 -12.19 33.89 14.02
N LEU A 741 -13.20 34.66 13.63
CA LEU A 741 -14.59 34.23 13.57
C LEU A 741 -15.02 33.98 12.13
N SER A 742 -15.56 32.80 11.85
CA SER A 742 -16.10 32.44 10.54
C SER A 742 -17.14 33.44 10.02
N GLY A 743 -16.97 33.86 8.77
CA GLY A 743 -17.81 34.82 8.07
C GLY A 743 -18.90 34.20 7.19
N GLU A 744 -18.90 32.88 6.99
CA GLU A 744 -19.98 32.17 6.30
C GLU A 744 -21.09 31.82 7.30
N MET A 745 -22.13 32.64 7.32
CA MET A 745 -23.30 32.46 8.18
C MET A 745 -24.57 32.34 7.33
N PRO A 746 -25.57 31.54 7.75
CA PRO A 746 -26.90 31.62 7.16
C PRO A 746 -27.46 33.04 7.32
N PRO A 747 -28.18 33.59 6.32
CA PRO A 747 -28.75 34.94 6.40
C PRO A 747 -29.61 35.12 7.66
N GLY A 748 -29.32 36.14 8.47
CA GLY A 748 -30.07 36.49 9.69
C GLY A 748 -29.51 35.93 11.00
N PHE A 749 -28.43 35.14 10.99
CA PHE A 749 -27.67 34.83 12.19
C PHE A 749 -26.51 35.82 12.35
N PHE A 750 -26.30 36.30 13.57
CA PHE A 750 -25.11 37.05 13.98
C PHE A 750 -24.44 36.29 15.11
N LEU A 751 -23.16 36.00 14.96
CA LEU A 751 -22.35 35.46 16.05
C LEU A 751 -22.09 36.62 17.01
N ASP A 752 -22.59 36.52 18.24
CA ASP A 752 -22.20 37.41 19.32
C ASP A 752 -21.01 36.74 20.04
N PRO A 753 -19.79 37.28 19.93
CA PRO A 753 -18.61 36.73 20.58
C PRO A 753 -18.79 36.52 22.09
N LYS A 754 -19.63 37.33 22.77
CA LYS A 754 -19.90 37.16 24.21
C LYS A 754 -20.81 35.97 24.51
N ARG A 755 -21.72 35.61 23.59
CA ARG A 755 -22.68 34.50 23.76
C ARG A 755 -22.19 33.19 23.13
N ASP A 756 -21.44 33.30 22.04
CA ASP A 756 -21.18 32.19 21.12
C ASP A 756 -19.83 31.50 21.36
N LEU A 757 -18.99 32.04 22.25
CA LEU A 757 -17.72 31.45 22.68
C LEU A 757 -17.84 30.46 23.85
N ASP A 758 -19.01 29.86 24.12
CA ASP A 758 -19.21 28.85 25.18
C ASP A 758 -18.70 29.29 26.58
N GLY A 759 -18.84 30.58 26.90
CA GLY A 759 -18.39 31.16 28.17
C GLY A 759 -16.89 31.48 28.27
N LEU A 760 -16.12 31.37 27.17
CA LEU A 760 -14.73 31.83 27.13
C LEU A 760 -14.71 33.37 27.14
N GLU A 761 -14.55 33.95 28.32
CA GLU A 761 -14.49 35.40 28.51
C GLU A 761 -13.06 35.87 28.76
N ALA A 762 -12.70 37.02 28.20
CA ALA A 762 -11.39 37.64 28.41
C ALA A 762 -11.54 39.12 28.77
N ARG A 763 -10.56 39.68 29.51
CA ARG A 763 -10.52 41.10 29.87
C ARG A 763 -10.53 42.01 28.64
N GLU A 764 -9.78 41.62 27.62
CA GLU A 764 -9.77 42.30 26.32
C GLU A 764 -10.06 41.28 25.22
N LEU A 765 -11.05 41.59 24.38
CA LEU A 765 -11.51 40.72 23.30
C LEU A 765 -11.43 41.46 21.97
N GLU A 766 -10.66 40.90 21.03
CA GLU A 766 -10.60 41.35 19.65
C GLU A 766 -11.23 40.30 18.75
N VAL A 767 -12.16 40.69 17.87
CA VAL A 767 -12.84 39.76 16.97
C VAL A 767 -12.51 40.11 15.53
N VAL A 768 -12.06 39.10 14.79
CA VAL A 768 -11.49 39.21 13.46
C VAL A 768 -12.29 38.31 12.53
N PRO A 769 -13.18 38.83 11.68
CA PRO A 769 -13.94 37.99 10.77
C PRO A 769 -13.01 37.32 9.76
N VAL A 770 -13.28 36.10 9.32
CA VAL A 770 -12.51 35.40 8.29
C VAL A 770 -13.44 34.58 7.40
N PRO A 771 -13.19 34.47 6.09
CA PRO A 771 -14.06 33.72 5.20
C PRO A 771 -14.04 32.21 5.52
N GLY A 772 -15.05 31.48 5.04
CA GLY A 772 -15.20 30.04 5.25
C GLY A 772 -15.95 29.65 6.52
N GLY A 773 -16.81 28.63 6.40
CA GLY A 773 -17.50 27.97 7.52
C GLY A 773 -16.57 27.14 8.39
N THR A 774 -17.14 26.50 9.44
CA THR A 774 -16.39 25.70 10.41
C THR A 774 -15.38 24.79 9.73
N HIS A 775 -15.78 23.88 8.85
CA HIS A 775 -14.89 22.91 8.23
C HIS A 775 -14.04 23.44 7.06
N THR A 776 -14.28 24.68 6.59
CA THR A 776 -13.62 25.23 5.39
C THR A 776 -12.71 26.42 5.69
N MET A 777 -12.78 27.05 6.88
CA MET A 777 -11.96 28.21 7.25
C MET A 777 -10.44 27.90 7.34
N MET A 778 -10.09 26.63 7.59
CA MET A 778 -8.71 26.13 7.64
C MET A 778 -8.23 25.54 6.31
N GLN A 779 -9.04 25.61 5.25
CA GLN A 779 -8.72 25.07 3.93
C GLN A 779 -8.64 26.18 2.89
N GLU A 780 -7.93 25.92 1.79
CA GLU A 780 -7.96 26.81 0.63
C GLU A 780 -9.39 26.91 0.05
N PRO A 781 -9.85 28.11 -0.35
CA PRO A 781 -9.10 29.37 -0.41
C PRO A 781 -9.11 30.19 0.90
N HIS A 782 -9.98 29.86 1.86
CA HIS A 782 -10.28 30.70 3.03
C HIS A 782 -9.11 30.89 4.00
N VAL A 783 -8.29 29.85 4.16
CA VAL A 783 -7.10 29.86 5.02
C VAL A 783 -6.08 30.93 4.63
N ALA A 784 -6.08 31.40 3.37
CA ALA A 784 -5.21 32.47 2.92
C ALA A 784 -5.47 33.79 3.67
N GLU A 785 -6.74 34.17 3.76
CA GLU A 785 -7.16 35.38 4.45
C GLU A 785 -6.97 35.25 5.96
N LEU A 786 -7.33 34.09 6.52
CA LEU A 786 -7.08 33.79 7.94
C LEU A 786 -5.59 33.93 8.28
N GLY A 787 -4.71 33.34 7.47
CA GLY A 787 -3.26 33.41 7.65
C GLY A 787 -2.72 34.83 7.56
N ALA A 788 -3.20 35.65 6.62
CA ALA A 788 -2.80 37.05 6.51
C ALA A 788 -3.16 37.85 7.78
N ARG A 789 -4.39 37.67 8.29
CA ARG A 789 -4.86 38.35 9.50
C ARG A 789 -4.15 37.87 10.76
N LEU A 790 -3.83 36.59 10.85
CA LEU A 790 -3.04 36.05 11.96
C LEU A 790 -1.61 36.59 11.91
N LYS A 791 -0.97 36.59 10.74
CA LYS A 791 0.38 37.11 10.54
C LYS A 791 0.53 38.56 10.97
N ALA A 792 -0.46 39.40 10.68
CA ALA A 792 -0.48 40.80 11.10
C ALA A 792 -0.48 41.01 12.63
N ARG A 793 -0.80 39.96 13.41
CA ARG A 793 -0.80 39.97 14.88
C ARG A 793 0.39 39.22 15.49
N LEU A 794 1.29 38.71 14.64
CA LEU A 794 2.52 38.01 15.04
C LEU A 794 3.79 38.85 14.79
N VAL A 795 3.66 39.91 13.98
CA VAL A 795 4.64 41.00 13.80
C VAL A 795 4.33 42.06 14.84
#